data_AF-A0A4R2HHX0-F1
#
_entry.id   AF-A0A4R2HHX0-F1
#
_cell.length_a   1.000
_cell.length_b   1.000
_cell.length_c   1.000
_cell.angle_alpha   90.00
_cell.angle_beta   90.00
_cell.angle_gamma   90.00
#
_symmetry.space_group_name_H-M   'P 1'
#
loop_
_entity.id
_entity.type
_entity.pdbx_description
1 polymer ?
#
loop_
_entity_poly.entity_id
_entity_poly.type
_entity_poly.pdbx_seq_one_letter_code
_entity_poly.pdbx_strand_id
1 'polypeptide(L)'
;MGVGSRRGLRFAALGTVLAVFALPAYADDPTPPPPASVTDVNKTLEQLQAEAAAVQADFAKATITYTNALKAAQTAEAAAKKAETAAAASKGKADAERKRLGLLTVQAYQTGIPTVMGAESMLWSLAPIAESLQEIADRQTAIQQLGSTQVSQYQTAMSAENAAGKAKSEATTKRAAANEAAGKAKQLSAEVQQKAADAALMMESQVADLDGASAVSKQLQLARNQQALARWQTYLTELATAKVKPPAAAVLKNPAKLPTGLLPFIDAGAPVAGAASVAQGGRTIRVLSAETIRAVNQAFSLLGKPYGVAATGPDSYGCLGAARVAWQPYTTLPNLVGKVYPNYQAVRPSQIQPGDLLLMGSKSLGLFHIGVALDSGEMIAADEAKGSVVVTRVPDNLYAALRPTLGKPVRAQVAPVATSDAYAFRCGNTATSYNVGTGSWMWPLAEGTYEIGTSFGQAGAMWATGVHTGQDFPAAVGTPVRAVTSGVVRVEHPAWAGNLVRIDHGNGLETLYGHLSSVDVADGAQVTAGQRIGAVGTEGNSTGPHLHFEVRLGGDAVNPMPFLATGSATVGWGGYSNGMIPASKLCALGSGHRLRCDAAAAYLQLARAYRAQFGKTLCITDSYRSYSAQVSLYARKPSLAALPGTSNHGWGVAVDMCGGVDRFGTAQYQWMKAHAAQFGWVHPSWADQGGSREEPWHWEFGKPAVS
;
A
#
# COMPACT_ATOMS: atom_id res chain seq x y z
N MET A 1 12.70 -28.28 58.46
CA MET A 1 11.46 -28.77 59.10
C MET A 1 10.40 -28.96 58.02
N GLY A 2 9.76 -30.14 57.96
CA GLY A 2 8.52 -30.50 57.22
C GLY A 2 8.59 -30.47 55.68
N VAL A 3 8.72 -31.56 54.90
CA VAL A 3 7.84 -32.74 54.65
C VAL A 3 6.55 -32.43 53.87
N GLY A 4 6.36 -33.13 52.73
CA GLY A 4 5.05 -33.36 52.08
C GLY A 4 5.12 -33.56 50.56
N SER A 5 5.62 -34.70 50.04
CA SER A 5 4.82 -35.83 49.47
C SER A 5 4.34 -35.62 48.01
N ARG A 6 5.04 -36.12 46.97
CA ARG A 6 5.04 -37.48 46.35
C ARG A 6 3.68 -38.07 45.94
N ARG A 7 3.55 -38.38 44.62
CA ARG A 7 3.22 -39.67 43.93
C ARG A 7 2.60 -39.32 42.56
N GLY A 8 3.11 -39.77 41.40
CA GLY A 8 3.19 -41.15 40.89
C GLY A 8 1.92 -41.44 40.07
N LEU A 9 1.93 -41.74 38.78
CA LEU A 9 2.36 -43.01 38.19
C LEU A 9 2.59 -42.90 36.66
N ARG A 10 3.52 -43.73 36.16
CA ARG A 10 3.73 -44.11 34.75
C ARG A 10 3.15 -45.51 34.53
N PHE A 11 2.73 -45.85 33.30
CA PHE A 11 2.88 -47.13 32.55
C PHE A 11 2.32 -46.87 31.12
N ALA A 12 3.09 -46.93 30.02
CA ALA A 12 3.47 -48.11 29.20
C ALA A 12 2.24 -48.88 28.66
N ALA A 13 2.11 -49.41 27.44
CA ALA A 13 2.91 -49.50 26.21
C ALA A 13 2.06 -50.27 25.14
N LEU A 14 2.39 -50.10 23.85
CA LEU A 14 2.20 -51.03 22.70
C LEU A 14 0.81 -51.56 22.26
N GLY A 15 0.59 -51.56 20.93
CA GLY A 15 -0.34 -52.49 20.27
C GLY A 15 -0.82 -52.09 18.86
N THR A 16 -0.15 -52.58 17.83
CA THR A 16 -0.52 -52.60 16.39
C THR A 16 -1.86 -53.30 16.09
N VAL A 17 -2.56 -52.91 15.00
CA VAL A 17 -3.03 -53.77 13.87
C VAL A 17 -4.15 -53.07 13.05
N LEU A 18 -4.02 -53.15 11.72
CA LEU A 18 -4.99 -52.81 10.66
C LEU A 18 -6.27 -53.68 10.73
N ALA A 19 -7.45 -53.09 10.49
CA ALA A 19 -8.59 -53.78 9.88
C ALA A 19 -9.56 -52.79 9.19
N VAL A 20 -10.11 -53.25 8.07
CA VAL A 20 -10.96 -52.53 7.10
C VAL A 20 -12.45 -52.77 7.40
N PHE A 21 -13.29 -51.84 6.95
CA PHE A 21 -14.72 -51.92 6.59
C PHE A 21 -15.79 -51.28 7.51
N ALA A 22 -16.64 -50.50 6.79
CA ALA A 22 -18.08 -50.27 6.94
C ALA A 22 -18.53 -48.90 7.48
N LEU A 23 -19.09 -48.11 6.56
CA LEU A 23 -19.97 -46.98 6.82
C LEU A 23 -21.31 -47.48 7.40
N PRO A 24 -21.91 -46.82 8.40
CA PRO A 24 -23.34 -46.81 8.57
C PRO A 24 -23.94 -45.52 8.00
N ALA A 25 -25.04 -45.69 7.27
CA ALA A 25 -25.94 -44.65 6.84
C ALA A 25 -26.55 -43.95 8.07
N TYR A 26 -26.60 -42.60 8.04
CA TYR A 26 -27.45 -41.81 8.92
C TYR A 26 -28.53 -41.16 8.06
N ALA A 27 -29.76 -41.63 8.24
CA ALA A 27 -30.98 -40.88 8.00
C ALA A 27 -31.48 -40.43 9.38
N ASP A 28 -31.51 -39.12 9.60
CA ASP A 28 -32.65 -38.35 10.13
C ASP A 28 -32.16 -36.97 10.57
N ASP A 29 -32.79 -35.97 9.96
CA ASP A 29 -32.50 -34.54 10.06
C ASP A 29 -32.78 -34.00 11.47
N PRO A 30 -32.00 -33.01 11.93
CA PRO A 30 -32.63 -31.74 12.23
C PRO A 30 -32.07 -30.71 11.27
N THR A 31 -32.93 -30.19 10.39
CA THR A 31 -32.59 -29.08 9.49
C THR A 31 -31.94 -27.97 10.31
N PRO A 32 -30.66 -27.61 10.07
CA PRO A 32 -30.10 -26.44 10.69
C PRO A 32 -30.89 -25.21 10.21
N PRO A 33 -31.07 -24.18 11.06
CA PRO A 33 -31.75 -22.97 10.64
C PRO A 33 -31.06 -22.39 9.40
N PRO A 34 -31.81 -21.77 8.47
CA PRO A 34 -31.21 -21.21 7.27
C PRO A 34 -30.11 -20.22 7.69
N PRO A 35 -28.91 -20.29 7.07
CA PRO A 35 -27.87 -19.32 7.36
C PRO A 35 -28.42 -17.91 7.10
N ALA A 36 -28.07 -16.98 7.99
CA ALA A 36 -28.42 -15.57 7.87
C ALA A 36 -28.23 -15.11 6.41
N SER A 37 -29.23 -14.42 5.89
CA SER A 37 -29.29 -14.03 4.49
C SER A 37 -28.00 -13.30 4.08
N VAL A 38 -27.50 -13.54 2.86
CA VAL A 38 -26.29 -12.89 2.31
C VAL A 38 -26.37 -11.35 2.42
N THR A 39 -27.57 -10.80 2.50
CA THR A 39 -27.89 -9.40 2.76
C THR A 39 -27.56 -8.91 4.18
N ASP A 40 -27.69 -9.74 5.21
CA ASP A 40 -27.33 -9.39 6.60
C ASP A 40 -25.80 -9.42 6.81
N VAL A 41 -25.11 -10.30 6.08
CA VAL A 41 -23.63 -10.41 6.09
C VAL A 41 -22.98 -9.25 5.32
N ASN A 42 -23.57 -8.80 4.22
CA ASN A 42 -23.09 -7.60 3.51
C ASN A 42 -23.31 -6.34 4.35
N LYS A 43 -24.45 -6.19 5.05
CA LYS A 43 -24.68 -5.07 5.98
C LYS A 43 -23.67 -5.04 7.12
N THR A 44 -23.33 -6.20 7.68
CA THR A 44 -22.33 -6.30 8.76
C THR A 44 -20.89 -6.13 8.26
N LEU A 45 -20.55 -6.59 7.06
CA LEU A 45 -19.23 -6.32 6.45
C LEU A 45 -19.06 -4.85 6.08
N GLU A 46 -20.09 -4.21 5.52
CA GLU A 46 -20.09 -2.76 5.23
C GLU A 46 -20.03 -1.93 6.51
N GLN A 47 -20.75 -2.34 7.58
CA GLN A 47 -20.63 -1.70 8.90
C GLN A 47 -19.23 -1.88 9.51
N LEU A 48 -18.66 -3.08 9.47
CA LEU A 48 -17.30 -3.33 9.97
C LEU A 48 -16.24 -2.57 9.15
N GLN A 49 -16.45 -2.43 7.83
CA GLN A 49 -15.59 -1.61 6.96
C GLN A 49 -15.75 -0.12 7.24
N ALA A 50 -16.96 0.36 7.52
CA ALA A 50 -17.22 1.75 7.88
C ALA A 50 -16.66 2.11 9.27
N GLU A 51 -16.79 1.21 10.24
CA GLU A 51 -16.20 1.34 11.58
C GLU A 51 -14.68 1.31 11.51
N ALA A 52 -14.10 0.38 10.73
CA ALA A 52 -12.66 0.33 10.49
C ALA A 52 -12.15 1.60 9.77
N ALA A 53 -12.89 2.11 8.78
CA ALA A 53 -12.56 3.36 8.09
C ALA A 53 -12.66 4.57 9.01
N ALA A 54 -13.65 4.62 9.91
CA ALA A 54 -13.80 5.68 10.90
C ALA A 54 -12.66 5.67 11.93
N VAL A 55 -12.28 4.48 12.43
CA VAL A 55 -11.13 4.31 13.33
C VAL A 55 -9.82 4.69 12.62
N GLN A 56 -9.67 4.32 11.34
CA GLN A 56 -8.52 4.72 10.53
C GLN A 56 -8.45 6.23 10.29
N ALA A 57 -9.59 6.87 10.02
CA ALA A 57 -9.67 8.32 9.82
C ALA A 57 -9.38 9.10 11.12
N ASP A 58 -9.91 8.65 12.26
CA ASP A 58 -9.66 9.27 13.56
C ASP A 58 -8.19 9.11 14.00
N PHE A 59 -7.61 7.93 13.74
CA PHE A 59 -6.19 7.67 13.97
C PHE A 59 -5.28 8.50 13.04
N ALA A 60 -5.64 8.62 11.76
CA ALA A 60 -4.92 9.46 10.80
C ALA A 60 -4.94 10.94 11.22
N LYS A 61 -6.10 11.45 11.64
CA LYS A 61 -6.27 12.81 12.15
C LYS A 61 -5.41 13.07 13.39
N ALA A 62 -5.40 12.15 14.36
CA ALA A 62 -4.56 12.26 15.55
C ALA A 62 -3.06 12.25 15.19
N THR A 63 -2.66 11.39 14.24
CA THR A 63 -1.27 11.28 13.76
C THR A 63 -0.80 12.54 13.03
N ILE A 64 -1.65 13.14 12.19
CA ILE A 64 -1.37 14.41 11.51
C ILE A 64 -1.21 15.53 12.55
N THR A 65 -2.11 15.60 13.53
CA THR A 65 -2.07 16.60 14.61
C THR A 65 -0.77 16.49 15.42
N TYR A 66 -0.36 15.27 15.76
CA TYR A 66 0.92 14.99 16.42
C TYR A 66 2.12 15.38 15.55
N THR A 67 2.11 15.03 14.27
CA THR A 67 3.21 15.32 13.33
C THR A 67 3.41 16.83 13.16
N ASN A 68 2.31 17.59 13.06
CA ASN A 68 2.35 19.05 13.00
C ASN A 68 2.89 19.66 14.30
N ALA A 69 2.45 19.16 15.46
CA ALA A 69 2.98 19.60 16.75
C ALA A 69 4.48 19.28 16.92
N LEU A 70 4.94 18.15 16.39
CA LEU A 70 6.35 17.77 16.39
C LEU A 70 7.19 18.71 15.51
N LYS A 71 6.70 19.05 14.31
CA LYS A 71 7.34 20.02 13.41
C LYS A 71 7.42 21.42 14.04
N ALA A 72 6.36 21.83 14.73
CA ALA A 72 6.34 23.08 15.50
C ALA A 72 7.36 23.06 16.65
N ALA A 73 7.46 21.95 17.40
CA ALA A 73 8.45 21.79 18.46
C ALA A 73 9.89 21.83 17.94
N GLN A 74 10.18 21.19 16.81
CA GLN A 74 11.49 21.24 16.17
C GLN A 74 11.87 22.66 15.73
N THR A 75 10.91 23.38 15.14
CA THR A 75 11.10 24.77 14.70
C THR A 75 11.36 25.69 15.90
N ALA A 76 10.59 25.53 16.98
CA ALA A 76 10.76 26.30 18.21
C ALA A 76 12.10 25.99 18.91
N GLU A 77 12.53 24.73 18.92
CA GLU A 77 13.84 24.31 19.47
C GLU A 77 15.00 24.91 18.68
N ALA A 78 14.93 24.90 17.34
CA ALA A 78 15.94 25.52 16.49
C ALA A 78 16.01 27.05 16.73
N ALA A 79 14.86 27.70 16.88
CA ALA A 79 14.79 29.13 17.20
C ALA A 79 15.36 29.44 18.59
N ALA A 80 15.08 28.60 19.60
CA ALA A 80 15.62 28.74 20.94
C ALA A 80 17.15 28.61 20.96
N LYS A 81 17.71 27.58 20.31
CA LYS A 81 19.17 27.40 20.21
C LYS A 81 19.86 28.57 19.52
N LYS A 82 19.24 29.10 18.45
CA LYS A 82 19.75 30.28 17.75
C LYS A 82 19.76 31.51 18.67
N ALA A 83 18.67 31.74 19.41
CA ALA A 83 18.57 32.85 20.35
C ALA A 83 19.55 32.72 21.53
N GLU A 84 19.75 31.51 22.06
CA GLU A 84 20.73 31.24 23.13
C GLU A 84 22.17 31.47 22.67
N THR A 85 22.50 31.06 21.45
CA THR A 85 23.81 31.32 20.85
C THR A 85 24.04 32.83 20.70
N ALA A 86 23.04 33.56 20.22
CA ALA A 86 23.09 35.02 20.13
C ALA A 86 23.21 35.68 21.52
N ALA A 87 22.51 35.18 22.53
CA ALA A 87 22.60 35.68 23.90
C ALA A 87 24.00 35.44 24.51
N ALA A 88 24.58 34.26 24.29
CA ALA A 88 25.95 33.95 24.72
C ALA A 88 26.98 34.86 24.05
N ALA A 89 26.84 35.11 22.73
CA ALA A 89 27.70 36.02 21.99
C ALA A 89 27.56 37.48 22.49
N SER A 90 26.34 37.96 22.71
CA SER A 90 26.09 39.31 23.24
C SER A 90 26.63 39.49 24.66
N LYS A 91 26.51 38.46 25.51
CA LYS A 91 27.12 38.45 26.84
C LYS A 91 28.65 38.53 26.76
N GLY A 92 29.28 37.75 25.88
CA GLY A 92 30.72 37.81 25.66
C GLY A 92 31.22 39.20 25.23
N LYS A 93 30.43 39.91 24.40
CA LYS A 93 30.72 41.31 24.03
C LYS A 93 30.59 42.26 25.22
N ALA A 94 29.52 42.13 26.02
CA ALA A 94 29.33 42.95 27.22
C ALA A 94 30.47 42.75 28.23
N ASP A 95 30.87 41.50 28.48
CA ASP A 95 32.00 41.17 29.36
C ASP A 95 33.32 41.77 28.86
N ALA A 96 33.54 41.80 27.54
CA ALA A 96 34.72 42.41 26.93
C ALA A 96 34.73 43.94 27.09
N GLU A 97 33.60 44.62 26.84
CA GLU A 97 33.51 46.08 27.02
C GLU A 97 33.61 46.47 28.50
N ARG A 98 33.06 45.66 29.41
CA ARG A 98 33.19 45.85 30.86
C ARG A 98 34.65 45.73 31.31
N LYS A 99 35.41 44.76 30.76
CA LYS A 99 36.87 44.65 31.00
C LYS A 99 37.63 45.89 30.50
N ARG A 100 37.32 46.37 29.29
CA ARG A 100 37.95 47.59 28.73
C ARG A 100 37.66 48.83 29.59
N LEU A 101 36.42 49.00 30.01
CA LEU A 101 36.03 50.07 30.94
C LEU A 101 36.79 49.97 32.27
N GLY A 102 36.93 48.75 32.82
CA GLY A 102 37.70 48.52 34.04
C GLY A 102 39.17 48.92 33.90
N LEU A 103 39.82 48.57 32.78
CA LEU A 103 41.21 48.95 32.50
C LEU A 103 41.39 50.48 32.41
N LEU A 104 40.49 51.17 31.69
CA LEU A 104 40.49 52.64 31.59
C LEU A 104 40.26 53.31 32.95
N THR A 105 39.43 52.72 33.80
CA THR A 105 39.16 53.22 35.15
C THR A 105 40.36 53.08 36.08
N VAL A 106 41.09 51.96 36.00
CA VAL A 106 42.36 51.75 36.72
C VAL A 106 43.43 52.73 36.23
N GLN A 107 43.54 52.95 34.91
CA GLN A 107 44.49 53.90 34.34
C GLN A 107 44.20 55.34 34.83
N ALA A 108 42.94 55.77 34.80
CA ALA A 108 42.54 57.08 35.32
C ALA A 108 42.93 57.25 36.80
N TYR A 109 42.65 56.24 37.63
CA TYR A 109 43.01 56.22 39.05
C TYR A 109 44.52 56.33 39.30
N GLN A 110 45.34 55.57 38.56
CA GLN A 110 46.81 55.60 38.68
C GLN A 110 47.42 56.95 38.29
N THR A 111 46.80 57.65 37.33
CA THR A 111 47.24 58.98 36.88
C THR A 111 46.78 60.14 37.77
N GLY A 112 46.07 59.86 38.87
CA GLY A 112 45.52 60.90 39.75
C GLY A 112 44.41 61.72 39.09
N ILE A 113 43.83 61.22 37.99
CA ILE A 113 42.73 61.86 37.27
C ILE A 113 41.42 61.42 37.93
N PRO A 114 40.59 62.37 38.41
CA PRO A 114 39.31 62.03 39.00
C PRO A 114 38.42 61.33 37.97
N THR A 115 37.89 60.15 38.32
CA THR A 115 36.88 59.47 37.49
C THR A 115 35.59 60.30 37.45
N VAL A 116 34.95 60.40 36.29
CA VAL A 116 33.90 61.37 35.92
C VAL A 116 32.54 61.20 36.65
N MET A 117 32.51 60.85 37.94
CA MET A 117 31.29 60.90 38.77
C MET A 117 31.12 62.24 39.51
N GLY A 118 31.75 63.33 39.04
CA GLY A 118 31.56 64.68 39.59
C GLY A 118 32.43 65.72 38.90
N ALA A 119 32.10 66.09 37.67
CA ALA A 119 32.88 67.02 36.86
C ALA A 119 32.80 68.51 37.31
N GLU A 120 32.08 68.84 38.38
CA GLU A 120 31.85 70.24 38.75
C GLU A 120 32.77 70.80 39.85
N SER A 121 33.67 70.02 40.46
CA SER A 121 34.31 70.45 41.72
C SER A 121 35.84 70.38 41.80
N MET A 122 36.61 70.64 40.72
CA MET A 122 38.09 70.65 40.83
C MET A 122 38.84 71.76 40.08
N LEU A 123 38.19 72.88 39.74
CA LEU A 123 38.93 74.07 39.30
C LEU A 123 39.85 74.66 40.40
N TRP A 124 39.78 74.19 41.66
CA TRP A 124 40.45 74.79 42.81
C TRP A 124 41.51 73.93 43.53
N SER A 125 41.72 72.65 43.16
CA SER A 125 42.59 71.74 43.95
C SER A 125 43.96 71.40 43.33
N LEU A 126 44.25 71.85 42.11
CA LEU A 126 45.53 71.57 41.42
C LEU A 126 46.51 72.76 41.34
N ALA A 127 46.14 73.93 41.88
CA ALA A 127 47.01 75.10 41.92
C ALA A 127 48.33 74.95 42.73
N PRO A 128 48.47 74.11 43.79
CA PRO A 128 49.68 74.17 44.62
C PRO A 128 50.89 73.34 44.16
N ILE A 129 50.83 72.58 43.04
CA ILE A 129 51.83 71.51 42.76
C ILE A 129 52.34 71.44 41.29
N ALA A 130 52.14 72.48 40.48
CA ALA A 130 52.67 72.50 39.11
C ALA A 130 53.87 73.46 39.01
N GLU A 131 54.97 73.01 38.39
CA GLU A 131 56.21 73.79 38.29
C GLU A 131 56.18 74.78 37.10
N SER A 132 55.22 74.65 36.17
CA SER A 132 55.02 75.60 35.07
C SER A 132 53.58 75.60 34.50
N LEU A 133 53.21 76.68 33.80
CA LEU A 133 51.90 76.83 33.13
C LEU A 133 51.66 75.77 32.03
N GLN A 134 52.73 75.24 31.41
CA GLN A 134 52.63 74.21 30.37
C GLN A 134 52.18 72.87 30.97
N GLU A 135 52.67 72.51 32.16
CA GLU A 135 52.29 71.29 32.87
C GLU A 135 50.83 71.31 33.30
N ILE A 136 50.31 72.48 33.68
CA ILE A 136 48.89 72.69 33.98
C ILE A 136 48.04 72.45 32.73
N ALA A 137 48.43 73.03 31.58
CA ALA A 137 47.72 72.88 30.32
C ALA A 137 47.74 71.43 29.79
N ASP A 138 48.86 70.72 29.91
CA ASP A 138 49.01 69.34 29.48
C ASP A 138 48.18 68.39 30.38
N ARG A 139 48.18 68.60 31.70
CA ARG A 139 47.32 67.86 32.64
C ARG A 139 45.84 68.13 32.38
N GLN A 140 45.46 69.38 32.08
CA GLN A 140 44.09 69.74 31.76
C GLN A 140 43.60 69.11 30.45
N THR A 141 44.47 69.04 29.44
CA THR A 141 44.21 68.34 28.18
C THR A 141 44.07 66.83 28.39
N ALA A 142 44.94 66.22 29.20
CA ALA A 142 44.87 64.80 29.56
C ALA A 142 43.57 64.47 30.33
N ILE A 143 43.16 65.31 31.28
CA ILE A 143 41.89 65.16 32.02
C ILE A 143 40.69 65.22 31.07
N GLN A 144 40.65 66.17 30.13
CA GLN A 144 39.55 66.26 29.16
C GLN A 144 39.50 65.07 28.19
N GLN A 145 40.65 64.61 27.70
CA GLN A 145 40.72 63.47 26.77
C GLN A 145 40.39 62.13 27.45
N LEU A 146 40.96 61.86 28.64
CA LEU A 146 40.67 60.64 29.40
C LEU A 146 39.23 60.64 29.93
N GLY A 147 38.71 61.78 30.37
CA GLY A 147 37.32 61.90 30.83
C GLY A 147 36.30 61.65 29.71
N SER A 148 36.49 62.27 28.54
CA SER A 148 35.61 62.05 27.37
C SER A 148 35.69 60.60 26.85
N THR A 149 36.88 60.00 26.83
CA THR A 149 37.09 58.60 26.46
C THR A 149 36.42 57.64 27.46
N GLN A 150 36.53 57.92 28.78
CA GLN A 150 35.90 57.12 29.82
C GLN A 150 34.37 57.17 29.73
N VAL A 151 33.78 58.35 29.51
CA VAL A 151 32.33 58.53 29.32
C VAL A 151 31.85 57.78 28.06
N SER A 152 32.57 57.90 26.95
CA SER A 152 32.25 57.18 25.71
C SER A 152 32.33 55.65 25.89
N GLN A 153 33.37 55.16 26.56
CA GLN A 153 33.50 53.73 26.85
C GLN A 153 32.43 53.24 27.83
N TYR A 154 32.05 54.06 28.82
CA TYR A 154 30.95 53.75 29.74
C TYR A 154 29.61 53.61 28.99
N GLN A 155 29.31 54.54 28.10
CA GLN A 155 28.11 54.47 27.25
C GLN A 155 28.13 53.22 26.35
N THR A 156 29.30 52.87 25.81
CA THR A 156 29.51 51.65 25.00
C THR A 156 29.27 50.38 25.82
N ALA A 157 29.84 50.31 27.03
CA ALA A 157 29.64 49.18 27.94
C ALA A 157 28.18 49.03 28.39
N MET A 158 27.51 50.13 28.73
CA MET A 158 26.07 50.12 29.05
C MET A 158 25.21 49.65 27.87
N SER A 159 25.51 50.13 26.65
CA SER A 159 24.81 49.71 25.44
C SER A 159 24.98 48.21 25.18
N ALA A 160 26.19 47.68 25.35
CA ALA A 160 26.49 46.26 25.24
C ALA A 160 25.76 45.42 26.31
N GLU A 161 25.68 45.89 27.55
CA GLU A 161 24.92 45.27 28.64
C GLU A 161 23.41 45.25 28.36
N ASN A 162 22.85 46.36 27.88
CA ASN A 162 21.44 46.44 27.49
C ASN A 162 21.12 45.48 26.33
N ALA A 163 22.01 45.39 25.33
CA ALA A 163 21.89 44.45 24.23
C ALA A 163 21.98 42.98 24.70
N ALA A 164 22.89 42.68 25.64
CA ALA A 164 23.00 41.36 26.25
C ALA A 164 21.76 41.00 27.07
N GLY A 165 21.21 41.95 27.84
CA GLY A 165 19.96 41.79 28.57
C GLY A 165 18.76 41.50 27.66
N LYS A 166 18.65 42.23 26.54
CA LYS A 166 17.61 42.01 25.53
C LYS A 166 17.74 40.63 24.87
N ALA A 167 18.96 40.24 24.46
CA ALA A 167 19.21 38.94 23.85
C ALA A 167 18.94 37.78 24.82
N LYS A 168 19.28 37.94 26.11
CA LYS A 168 18.96 36.97 27.17
C LYS A 168 17.46 36.82 27.40
N SER A 169 16.72 37.94 27.41
CA SER A 169 15.26 37.93 27.51
C SER A 169 14.64 37.19 26.33
N GLU A 170 15.07 37.50 25.10
CA GLU A 170 14.61 36.83 23.88
C GLU A 170 14.91 35.32 23.90
N ALA A 171 16.12 34.92 24.29
CA ALA A 171 16.47 33.51 24.46
C ALA A 171 15.57 32.79 25.48
N THR A 172 15.26 33.46 26.60
CA THR A 172 14.38 32.92 27.65
C THR A 172 12.96 32.71 27.11
N THR A 173 12.41 33.69 26.39
CA THR A 173 11.10 33.59 25.74
C THR A 173 11.06 32.47 24.70
N LYS A 174 12.07 32.36 23.84
CA LYS A 174 12.14 31.33 22.80
C LYS A 174 12.29 29.93 23.40
N ARG A 175 13.06 29.79 24.49
CA ARG A 175 13.18 28.53 25.24
C ARG A 175 11.87 28.12 25.90
N ALA A 176 11.13 29.07 26.49
CA ALA A 176 9.81 28.79 27.06
C ALA A 176 8.82 28.28 25.98
N ALA A 177 8.79 28.94 24.81
CA ALA A 177 7.97 28.51 23.67
C ALA A 177 8.38 27.12 23.13
N ALA A 178 9.68 26.81 23.10
CA ALA A 178 10.17 25.49 22.72
C ALA A 178 9.70 24.39 23.70
N ASN A 179 9.76 24.67 25.00
CA ASN A 179 9.30 23.74 26.04
C ASN A 179 7.78 23.51 25.97
N GLU A 180 7.00 24.56 25.71
CA GLU A 180 5.55 24.47 25.52
C GLU A 180 5.20 23.63 24.29
N ALA A 181 5.84 23.90 23.14
CA ALA A 181 5.64 23.14 21.92
C ALA A 181 6.03 21.66 22.08
N ALA A 182 7.13 21.38 22.77
CA ALA A 182 7.56 20.03 23.11
C ALA A 182 6.56 19.32 24.05
N GLY A 183 6.01 20.03 25.04
CA GLY A 183 4.95 19.53 25.92
C GLY A 183 3.69 19.14 25.15
N LYS A 184 3.25 20.00 24.22
CA LYS A 184 2.10 19.74 23.35
C LYS A 184 2.32 18.54 22.43
N ALA A 185 3.50 18.42 21.83
CA ALA A 185 3.87 17.27 21.00
C ALA A 185 3.87 15.96 21.83
N LYS A 186 4.37 16.01 23.07
CA LYS A 186 4.36 14.86 23.98
C LYS A 186 2.93 14.43 24.37
N GLN A 187 2.04 15.39 24.65
CA GLN A 187 0.64 15.11 24.96
C GLN A 187 -0.08 14.46 23.77
N LEU A 188 0.08 15.02 22.57
CA LEU A 188 -0.51 14.46 21.36
C LEU A 188 0.08 13.10 21.00
N SER A 189 1.35 12.86 21.31
CA SER A 189 1.96 11.53 21.18
C SER A 189 1.26 10.49 22.06
N ALA A 190 0.91 10.86 23.30
CA ALA A 190 0.19 9.97 24.21
C ALA A 190 -1.24 9.70 23.74
N GLU A 191 -1.90 10.71 23.16
CA GLU A 191 -3.22 10.57 22.57
C GLU A 191 -3.21 9.64 21.34
N VAL A 192 -2.22 9.77 20.46
CA VAL A 192 -2.01 8.86 19.32
C VAL A 192 -1.75 7.43 19.80
N GLN A 193 -0.96 7.26 20.86
CA GLN A 193 -0.70 5.94 21.46
C GLN A 193 -1.96 5.31 22.05
N GLN A 194 -2.78 6.09 22.75
CA GLN A 194 -4.04 5.60 23.31
C GLN A 194 -5.01 5.21 22.19
N LYS A 195 -5.19 6.06 21.18
CA LYS A 195 -6.03 5.74 20.01
C LYS A 195 -5.54 4.51 19.23
N ALA A 196 -4.22 4.33 19.14
CA ALA A 196 -3.64 3.11 18.57
C ALA A 196 -3.94 1.86 19.41
N ALA A 197 -3.89 1.98 20.75
CA ALA A 197 -4.21 0.89 21.66
C ALA A 197 -5.71 0.53 21.59
N ASP A 198 -6.59 1.53 21.56
CA ASP A 198 -8.04 1.34 21.43
C ASP A 198 -8.39 0.70 20.07
N ALA A 199 -7.73 1.14 19.00
CA ALA A 199 -7.86 0.55 17.67
C ALA A 199 -7.30 -0.89 17.61
N ALA A 200 -6.20 -1.18 18.31
CA ALA A 200 -5.65 -2.53 18.40
C ALA A 200 -6.58 -3.49 19.15
N LEU A 201 -7.22 -3.04 20.24
CA LEU A 201 -8.22 -3.81 20.98
C LEU A 201 -9.48 -4.08 20.15
N MET A 202 -9.95 -3.10 19.38
CA MET A 202 -11.03 -3.30 18.39
C MET A 202 -10.63 -4.28 17.28
N MET A 203 -9.37 -4.24 16.82
CA MET A 203 -8.88 -5.19 15.82
C MET A 203 -8.71 -6.60 16.40
N GLU A 204 -8.32 -6.75 17.66
CA GLU A 204 -8.23 -8.05 18.33
C GLU A 204 -9.61 -8.72 18.49
N SER A 205 -10.66 -7.96 18.79
CA SER A 205 -12.03 -8.50 18.76
C SER A 205 -12.46 -8.88 17.34
N GLN A 206 -12.05 -8.10 16.33
CA GLN A 206 -12.31 -8.40 14.91
C GLN A 206 -11.45 -9.55 14.33
N VAL A 207 -10.29 -9.89 14.92
CA VAL A 207 -9.42 -10.98 14.46
C VAL A 207 -10.05 -12.35 14.73
N ALA A 208 -10.74 -12.52 15.86
CA ALA A 208 -11.55 -13.71 16.12
C ALA A 208 -12.71 -13.85 15.10
N ASP A 209 -13.31 -12.71 14.73
CA ASP A 209 -14.36 -12.65 13.70
C ASP A 209 -13.80 -12.87 12.28
N LEU A 210 -12.54 -12.48 12.01
CA LEU A 210 -11.86 -12.64 10.71
C LEU A 210 -11.31 -14.05 10.46
N ASP A 211 -10.80 -14.74 11.49
CA ASP A 211 -10.47 -16.17 11.40
C ASP A 211 -11.74 -17.00 11.21
N GLY A 212 -12.83 -16.61 11.88
CA GLY A 212 -14.19 -17.04 11.56
C GLY A 212 -14.55 -16.74 10.10
N ALA A 213 -14.37 -15.50 9.62
CA ALA A 213 -14.72 -15.08 8.26
C ALA A 213 -13.87 -15.75 7.17
N SER A 214 -12.61 -16.11 7.44
CA SER A 214 -11.75 -16.84 6.49
C SER A 214 -12.09 -18.32 6.43
N ALA A 215 -12.44 -18.94 7.56
CA ALA A 215 -12.97 -20.31 7.60
C ALA A 215 -14.33 -20.36 6.90
N VAL A 216 -15.20 -19.39 7.19
CA VAL A 216 -16.49 -19.18 6.54
C VAL A 216 -16.31 -18.90 5.04
N SER A 217 -15.34 -18.09 4.60
CA SER A 217 -15.09 -17.84 3.17
C SER A 217 -14.66 -19.11 2.42
N LYS A 218 -13.81 -19.95 3.04
CA LYS A 218 -13.47 -21.27 2.48
C LYS A 218 -14.68 -22.20 2.47
N GLN A 219 -15.47 -22.22 3.54
CA GLN A 219 -16.71 -23.00 3.61
C GLN A 219 -17.74 -22.52 2.59
N LEU A 220 -17.90 -21.22 2.37
CA LEU A 220 -18.77 -20.62 1.37
C LEU A 220 -18.29 -20.96 -0.05
N GLN A 221 -16.97 -20.98 -0.28
CA GLN A 221 -16.42 -21.42 -1.55
C GLN A 221 -16.65 -22.91 -1.81
N LEU A 222 -16.49 -23.75 -0.78
CA LEU A 222 -16.82 -25.18 -0.84
C LEU A 222 -18.32 -25.39 -1.07
N ALA A 223 -19.18 -24.64 -0.38
CA ALA A 223 -20.62 -24.67 -0.53
C ALA A 223 -21.04 -24.24 -1.94
N ARG A 224 -20.44 -23.18 -2.51
CA ARG A 224 -20.68 -22.77 -3.90
C ARG A 224 -20.29 -23.88 -4.89
N ASN A 225 -19.11 -24.48 -4.70
CA ASN A 225 -18.65 -25.61 -5.51
C ASN A 225 -19.62 -26.78 -5.45
N GLN A 226 -20.08 -27.15 -4.25
CA GLN A 226 -21.04 -28.23 -4.03
C GLN A 226 -22.43 -27.93 -4.61
N GLN A 227 -22.94 -26.71 -4.42
CA GLN A 227 -24.22 -26.28 -4.98
C GLN A 227 -24.22 -26.31 -6.50
N ALA A 228 -23.14 -25.82 -7.13
CA ALA A 228 -22.99 -25.88 -8.58
C ALA A 228 -22.92 -27.32 -9.10
N LEU A 229 -22.19 -28.21 -8.41
CA LEU A 229 -22.13 -29.63 -8.75
C LEU A 229 -23.50 -30.30 -8.60
N ALA A 230 -24.24 -30.00 -7.53
CA ALA A 230 -25.58 -30.53 -7.31
C ALA A 230 -26.55 -30.07 -8.41
N ARG A 231 -26.55 -28.78 -8.78
CA ARG A 231 -27.36 -28.28 -9.91
C ARG A 231 -27.02 -28.99 -11.22
N TRP A 232 -25.74 -29.25 -11.46
CA TRP A 232 -25.30 -29.98 -12.63
C TRP A 232 -25.75 -31.46 -12.62
N GLN A 233 -25.68 -32.14 -11.48
CA GLN A 233 -26.18 -33.51 -11.32
C GLN A 233 -27.70 -33.61 -11.49
N THR A 234 -28.45 -32.61 -11.00
CA THR A 234 -29.89 -32.49 -11.24
C THR A 234 -30.18 -32.42 -12.73
N TYR A 235 -29.46 -31.56 -13.47
CA TYR A 235 -29.58 -31.45 -14.91
C TYR A 235 -29.33 -32.79 -15.64
N LEU A 236 -28.28 -33.53 -15.26
CA LEU A 236 -28.01 -34.86 -15.85
C LEU A 236 -29.13 -35.87 -15.55
N THR A 237 -29.71 -35.80 -14.35
CA THR A 237 -30.83 -36.65 -13.94
C THR A 237 -32.11 -36.31 -14.72
N GLU A 238 -32.37 -35.03 -14.96
CA GLU A 238 -33.49 -34.56 -15.79
C GLU A 238 -33.36 -35.09 -17.22
N LEU A 239 -32.17 -35.01 -17.84
CA LEU A 239 -31.92 -35.59 -19.16
C LEU A 239 -32.16 -37.11 -19.21
N ALA A 240 -31.67 -37.84 -18.20
CA ALA A 240 -31.85 -39.28 -18.11
C ALA A 240 -33.33 -39.66 -17.95
N THR A 241 -34.07 -38.91 -17.13
CA THR A 241 -35.52 -39.06 -16.93
C THR A 241 -36.29 -38.75 -18.20
N ALA A 242 -35.83 -37.77 -18.99
CA ALA A 242 -36.34 -37.45 -20.32
C ALA A 242 -36.08 -38.54 -21.36
N LYS A 243 -35.29 -39.57 -21.01
CA LYS A 243 -34.75 -40.60 -21.92
C LYS A 243 -33.95 -39.97 -23.07
N VAL A 244 -33.38 -38.79 -22.85
CA VAL A 244 -32.56 -38.10 -23.83
C VAL A 244 -31.13 -38.61 -23.72
N LYS A 245 -30.69 -39.35 -24.74
CA LYS A 245 -29.27 -39.63 -24.94
C LYS A 245 -28.63 -38.37 -25.56
N PRO A 246 -27.63 -37.74 -24.92
CA PRO A 246 -27.00 -36.54 -25.46
C PRO A 246 -26.48 -36.78 -26.88
N PRO A 247 -26.91 -35.98 -27.88
CA PRO A 247 -26.47 -36.14 -29.26
C PRO A 247 -25.06 -35.61 -29.45
N ALA A 248 -24.39 -36.03 -30.52
CA ALA A 248 -23.08 -35.50 -30.88
C ALA A 248 -23.17 -34.01 -31.26
N ALA A 249 -22.12 -33.25 -30.99
CA ALA A 249 -22.04 -31.81 -31.27
C ALA A 249 -22.38 -31.49 -32.73
N ALA A 250 -21.94 -32.32 -33.68
CA ALA A 250 -22.20 -32.16 -35.11
C ALA A 250 -23.70 -32.08 -35.45
N VAL A 251 -24.53 -32.79 -34.68
CA VAL A 251 -25.99 -32.85 -34.87
C VAL A 251 -26.66 -31.59 -34.35
N LEU A 252 -26.15 -31.02 -33.24
CA LEU A 252 -26.71 -29.80 -32.64
C LEU A 252 -26.26 -28.50 -33.33
N LYS A 253 -25.26 -28.55 -34.22
CA LYS A 253 -24.75 -27.37 -34.94
C LYS A 253 -25.82 -26.67 -35.78
N ASN A 254 -26.74 -27.42 -36.38
CA ASN A 254 -27.79 -26.88 -37.23
C ASN A 254 -29.17 -27.01 -36.55
N PRO A 255 -29.72 -25.92 -35.99
CA PRO A 255 -31.03 -25.96 -35.32
C PRO A 255 -32.19 -26.38 -36.24
N ALA A 256 -32.03 -26.31 -37.56
CA ALA A 256 -33.06 -26.73 -38.52
C ALA A 256 -33.03 -28.24 -38.84
N LYS A 257 -32.03 -28.98 -38.36
CA LYS A 257 -31.83 -30.41 -38.66
C LYS A 257 -31.60 -31.22 -37.38
N LEU A 258 -32.55 -31.15 -36.45
CA LEU A 258 -32.48 -31.86 -35.18
C LEU A 258 -33.09 -33.28 -35.27
N PRO A 259 -32.60 -34.24 -34.49
CA PRO A 259 -33.19 -35.58 -34.37
C PRO A 259 -34.65 -35.52 -33.92
N THR A 260 -35.42 -36.52 -34.32
CA THR A 260 -36.81 -36.70 -33.88
C THR A 260 -36.89 -36.67 -32.35
N GLY A 261 -37.82 -35.86 -31.82
CA GLY A 261 -38.02 -35.66 -30.38
C GLY A 261 -37.23 -34.50 -29.76
N LEU A 262 -36.32 -33.87 -30.51
CA LEU A 262 -35.64 -32.64 -30.09
C LEU A 262 -36.20 -31.42 -30.84
N LEU A 263 -36.37 -30.33 -30.11
CA LEU A 263 -36.80 -29.03 -30.61
C LEU A 263 -35.63 -28.04 -30.60
N PRO A 264 -35.63 -27.00 -31.45
CA PRO A 264 -34.63 -25.95 -31.36
C PRO A 264 -34.64 -25.29 -29.98
N PHE A 265 -33.46 -25.01 -29.41
CA PHE A 265 -33.40 -24.11 -28.25
C PHE A 265 -33.58 -22.68 -28.74
N ILE A 266 -34.54 -21.94 -28.19
CA ILE A 266 -34.88 -20.58 -28.63
C ILE A 266 -34.35 -19.57 -27.62
N ASP A 267 -33.62 -18.56 -28.11
CA ASP A 267 -33.18 -17.38 -27.35
C ASP A 267 -33.63 -16.11 -28.10
N ALA A 268 -34.35 -15.21 -27.41
CA ALA A 268 -34.92 -13.99 -27.99
C ALA A 268 -35.67 -14.23 -29.33
N GLY A 269 -36.45 -15.31 -29.42
CA GLY A 269 -37.22 -15.66 -30.62
C GLY A 269 -36.41 -16.32 -31.75
N ALA A 270 -35.11 -16.55 -31.59
CA ALA A 270 -34.26 -17.17 -32.60
C ALA A 270 -33.68 -18.52 -32.13
N PRO A 271 -33.55 -19.52 -33.03
CA PRO A 271 -32.85 -20.76 -32.74
C PRO A 271 -31.36 -20.56 -32.40
N VAL A 272 -30.88 -21.24 -31.36
CA VAL A 272 -29.49 -21.19 -30.91
C VAL A 272 -28.73 -22.41 -31.43
N ALA A 273 -27.69 -22.17 -32.23
CA ALA A 273 -26.81 -23.22 -32.71
C ALA A 273 -26.01 -23.88 -31.57
N GLY A 274 -25.88 -25.20 -31.59
CA GLY A 274 -25.12 -25.97 -30.60
C GLY A 274 -25.91 -26.34 -29.33
N ALA A 275 -27.22 -26.11 -29.33
CA ALA A 275 -28.15 -26.56 -28.31
C ALA A 275 -29.49 -26.97 -28.93
N ALA A 276 -30.17 -27.90 -28.27
CA ALA A 276 -31.57 -28.23 -28.53
C ALA A 276 -32.37 -28.14 -27.24
N SER A 277 -33.64 -28.48 -27.31
CA SER A 277 -34.52 -28.59 -26.16
C SER A 277 -35.44 -29.81 -26.28
N VAL A 278 -35.93 -30.27 -25.15
CA VAL A 278 -36.99 -31.29 -25.07
C VAL A 278 -38.05 -30.79 -24.09
N ALA A 279 -39.32 -31.07 -24.38
CA ALA A 279 -40.41 -30.78 -23.46
C ALA A 279 -40.67 -32.02 -22.58
N GLN A 280 -40.60 -31.85 -21.26
CA GLN A 280 -40.93 -32.91 -20.30
C GLN A 280 -41.65 -32.31 -19.09
N GLY A 281 -42.80 -32.89 -18.72
CA GLY A 281 -43.55 -32.46 -17.54
C GLY A 281 -43.96 -30.97 -17.56
N GLY A 282 -44.25 -30.43 -18.74
CA GLY A 282 -44.58 -28.99 -18.91
C GLY A 282 -43.39 -28.04 -18.86
N ARG A 283 -42.16 -28.54 -18.71
CA ARG A 283 -40.92 -27.74 -18.69
C ARG A 283 -40.09 -28.00 -19.94
N THR A 284 -39.36 -26.97 -20.37
CA THR A 284 -38.38 -27.07 -21.46
C THR A 284 -37.00 -27.33 -20.88
N ILE A 285 -36.43 -28.49 -21.17
CA ILE A 285 -35.08 -28.89 -20.73
C ILE A 285 -34.11 -28.60 -21.88
N ARG A 286 -33.01 -27.90 -21.60
CA ARG A 286 -31.94 -27.64 -22.59
C ARG A 286 -31.14 -28.91 -22.84
N VAL A 287 -31.02 -29.35 -24.08
CA VAL A 287 -30.21 -30.51 -24.47
C VAL A 287 -28.86 -30.04 -24.99
N LEU A 288 -27.80 -30.39 -24.26
CA LEU A 288 -26.41 -30.12 -24.63
C LEU A 288 -25.81 -31.31 -25.38
N SER A 289 -24.72 -31.07 -26.11
CA SER A 289 -23.99 -32.14 -26.79
C SER A 289 -23.31 -33.09 -25.82
N ALA A 290 -23.08 -34.33 -26.23
CA ALA A 290 -22.34 -35.31 -25.46
C ALA A 290 -20.91 -34.83 -25.11
N GLU A 291 -20.27 -34.13 -26.04
CA GLU A 291 -18.95 -33.51 -25.87
C GLU A 291 -18.98 -32.40 -24.81
N THR A 292 -20.00 -31.52 -24.85
CA THR A 292 -20.21 -30.47 -23.85
C THR A 292 -20.40 -31.05 -22.46
N ILE A 293 -21.28 -32.05 -22.31
CA ILE A 293 -21.56 -32.67 -21.01
C ILE A 293 -20.29 -33.29 -20.42
N ARG A 294 -19.50 -33.99 -21.24
CA ARG A 294 -18.24 -34.59 -20.79
C ARG A 294 -17.18 -33.55 -20.45
N ALA A 295 -17.12 -32.43 -21.18
CA ALA A 295 -16.20 -31.33 -20.86
C ALA A 295 -16.57 -30.66 -19.52
N VAL A 296 -17.86 -30.43 -19.25
CA VAL A 296 -18.33 -29.88 -17.98
C VAL A 296 -18.08 -30.86 -16.82
N ASN A 297 -18.35 -32.15 -17.01
CA ASN A 297 -17.99 -33.19 -16.03
C ASN A 297 -16.49 -33.18 -15.72
N GLN A 298 -15.66 -33.07 -16.75
CA GLN A 298 -14.21 -32.98 -16.59
C GLN A 298 -13.83 -31.71 -15.83
N ALA A 299 -14.44 -30.56 -16.12
CA ALA A 299 -14.19 -29.32 -15.37
C ALA A 299 -14.55 -29.46 -13.88
N PHE A 300 -15.69 -30.10 -13.54
CA PHE A 300 -16.05 -30.39 -12.16
C PHE A 300 -15.05 -31.31 -11.45
N SER A 301 -14.44 -32.27 -12.16
CA SER A 301 -13.40 -33.15 -11.59
C SER A 301 -12.12 -32.41 -11.18
N LEU A 302 -11.93 -31.18 -11.69
CA LEU A 302 -10.78 -30.35 -11.36
C LEU A 302 -11.02 -29.49 -10.11
N LEU A 303 -12.24 -29.37 -9.59
CA LEU A 303 -12.52 -28.51 -8.44
C LEU A 303 -11.65 -28.89 -7.23
N GLY A 304 -11.10 -27.86 -6.58
CA GLY A 304 -10.18 -28.00 -5.46
C GLY A 304 -8.74 -28.36 -5.84
N LYS A 305 -8.45 -28.64 -7.13
CA LYS A 305 -7.06 -28.84 -7.56
C LYS A 305 -6.25 -27.56 -7.41
N PRO A 306 -4.97 -27.64 -7.00
CA PRO A 306 -4.13 -26.46 -6.78
C PRO A 306 -4.00 -25.57 -8.00
N TYR A 307 -3.92 -24.25 -7.76
CA TYR A 307 -3.49 -23.29 -8.76
C TYR A 307 -1.98 -23.36 -8.98
N GLY A 308 -1.52 -23.17 -10.22
CA GLY A 308 -0.11 -23.07 -10.57
C GLY A 308 0.13 -22.12 -11.73
N VAL A 309 1.17 -21.29 -11.65
CA VAL A 309 1.52 -20.33 -12.70
C VAL A 309 1.89 -21.09 -13.98
N ALA A 310 1.26 -20.74 -15.10
CA ALA A 310 1.41 -21.41 -16.39
C ALA A 310 1.18 -22.94 -16.36
N ALA A 311 0.58 -23.47 -15.30
CA ALA A 311 0.40 -24.90 -15.13
C ALA A 311 -0.70 -25.43 -16.06
N THR A 312 -0.46 -26.59 -16.66
CA THR A 312 -1.38 -27.23 -17.61
C THR A 312 -2.03 -28.50 -17.07
N GLY A 313 -1.80 -28.83 -15.79
CA GLY A 313 -2.18 -30.11 -15.18
C GLY A 313 -1.05 -31.16 -15.23
N PRO A 314 -1.20 -32.30 -14.51
CA PRO A 314 -2.37 -32.67 -13.71
C PRO A 314 -2.35 -32.17 -12.25
N ASP A 315 -1.17 -31.80 -11.73
CA ASP A 315 -0.97 -31.51 -10.31
C ASP A 315 -1.42 -30.09 -9.93
N SER A 316 -1.38 -29.16 -10.87
CA SER A 316 -1.89 -27.80 -10.70
C SER A 316 -2.33 -27.20 -12.04
N TYR A 317 -3.18 -26.17 -11.98
CA TYR A 317 -3.79 -25.55 -13.16
C TYR A 317 -3.61 -24.04 -13.13
N GLY A 318 -3.19 -23.47 -14.25
CA GLY A 318 -3.07 -22.02 -14.46
C GLY A 318 -4.22 -21.44 -15.27
N CYS A 319 -4.07 -20.19 -15.73
CA CYS A 319 -5.10 -19.36 -16.40
C CYS A 319 -5.86 -20.03 -17.55
N LEU A 320 -5.25 -21.04 -18.16
CA LEU A 320 -5.75 -21.79 -19.30
C LEU A 320 -5.82 -23.30 -19.03
N GLY A 321 -5.07 -23.79 -18.03
CA GLY A 321 -4.88 -25.22 -17.79
C GLY A 321 -6.17 -25.97 -17.53
N ALA A 322 -7.04 -25.43 -16.67
CA ALA A 322 -8.31 -26.07 -16.31
C ALA A 322 -9.24 -26.21 -17.53
N ALA A 323 -9.39 -25.14 -18.32
CA ALA A 323 -10.20 -25.15 -19.54
C ALA A 323 -9.61 -26.09 -20.62
N ARG A 324 -8.28 -26.15 -20.76
CA ARG A 324 -7.60 -27.09 -21.67
C ARG A 324 -7.91 -28.53 -21.31
N VAL A 325 -7.72 -28.91 -20.04
CA VAL A 325 -7.96 -30.29 -19.60
C VAL A 325 -9.43 -30.65 -19.68
N ALA A 326 -10.35 -29.73 -19.35
CA ALA A 326 -11.78 -29.94 -19.51
C ALA A 326 -12.16 -30.32 -20.95
N TRP A 327 -11.61 -29.63 -21.95
CA TRP A 327 -11.96 -29.82 -23.36
C TRP A 327 -11.04 -30.77 -24.14
N GLN A 328 -9.88 -31.15 -23.57
CA GLN A 328 -8.85 -31.98 -24.20
C GLN A 328 -9.38 -33.23 -24.92
N PRO A 329 -10.36 -34.00 -24.37
CA PRO A 329 -10.81 -35.21 -25.03
C PRO A 329 -11.51 -34.99 -26.38
N TYR A 330 -11.91 -33.76 -26.71
CA TYR A 330 -12.70 -33.44 -27.91
C TYR A 330 -12.09 -32.35 -28.78
N THR A 331 -11.31 -31.45 -28.19
CA THR A 331 -10.60 -30.43 -28.95
C THR A 331 -9.30 -30.08 -28.26
N THR A 332 -8.28 -29.79 -29.07
CA THR A 332 -7.01 -29.29 -28.56
C THR A 332 -7.06 -27.77 -28.54
N LEU A 333 -7.41 -27.21 -27.38
CA LEU A 333 -7.31 -25.78 -27.18
C LEU A 333 -5.84 -25.34 -27.32
N PRO A 334 -5.57 -24.24 -28.05
CA PRO A 334 -4.25 -23.64 -28.16
C PRO A 334 -3.57 -23.40 -26.80
N ASN A 335 -2.25 -23.28 -26.81
CA ASN A 335 -1.43 -23.10 -25.60
C ASN A 335 -1.41 -21.66 -25.05
N LEU A 336 -2.10 -20.72 -25.70
CA LEU A 336 -2.23 -19.33 -25.29
C LEU A 336 -3.70 -18.91 -25.38
N VAL A 337 -4.20 -18.17 -24.39
CA VAL A 337 -5.60 -17.72 -24.35
C VAL A 337 -5.94 -16.88 -25.59
N GLY A 338 -5.08 -15.94 -25.98
CA GLY A 338 -5.24 -15.15 -27.21
C GLY A 338 -5.34 -15.98 -28.50
N LYS A 339 -4.75 -17.18 -28.53
CA LYS A 339 -4.86 -18.09 -29.69
C LYS A 339 -6.16 -18.89 -29.68
N VAL A 340 -6.87 -19.00 -28.56
CA VAL A 340 -8.15 -19.70 -28.46
C VAL A 340 -9.23 -18.91 -29.23
N TYR A 341 -9.29 -17.59 -29.05
CA TYR A 341 -10.31 -16.71 -29.63
C TYR A 341 -10.55 -16.88 -31.15
N PRO A 342 -9.53 -16.81 -32.03
CA PRO A 342 -9.75 -16.96 -33.48
C PRO A 342 -10.21 -18.35 -33.92
N ASN A 343 -10.13 -19.37 -33.06
CA ASN A 343 -10.38 -20.77 -33.43
C ASN A 343 -11.79 -21.26 -33.14
N TYR A 344 -12.58 -20.53 -32.34
CA TYR A 344 -13.90 -20.98 -31.91
C TYR A 344 -14.95 -19.88 -32.07
N GLN A 345 -16.14 -20.25 -32.55
CA GLN A 345 -17.24 -19.32 -32.76
C GLN A 345 -17.67 -18.64 -31.46
N ALA A 346 -17.66 -17.31 -31.46
CA ALA A 346 -18.19 -16.51 -30.36
C ALA A 346 -19.72 -16.55 -30.32
N VAL A 347 -20.28 -16.57 -29.10
CA VAL A 347 -21.72 -16.55 -28.83
C VAL A 347 -22.10 -15.30 -28.05
N ARG A 348 -23.37 -14.88 -28.16
CA ARG A 348 -23.87 -13.72 -27.42
C ARG A 348 -23.95 -14.02 -25.92
N PRO A 349 -23.80 -13.02 -25.02
CA PRO A 349 -23.94 -13.24 -23.58
C PRO A 349 -25.26 -13.93 -23.16
N SER A 350 -26.39 -13.59 -23.81
CA SER A 350 -27.69 -14.24 -23.58
C SER A 350 -27.71 -15.73 -23.96
N GLN A 351 -26.80 -16.16 -24.83
CA GLN A 351 -26.72 -17.52 -25.36
C GLN A 351 -25.72 -18.39 -24.61
N ILE A 352 -25.02 -17.86 -23.60
CA ILE A 352 -24.04 -18.63 -22.83
C ILE A 352 -24.71 -19.88 -22.26
N GLN A 353 -24.01 -21.00 -22.39
CA GLN A 353 -24.46 -22.29 -21.89
C GLN A 353 -23.31 -23.04 -21.18
N PRO A 354 -23.64 -24.04 -20.34
CA PRO A 354 -22.63 -24.88 -19.73
C PRO A 354 -21.63 -25.40 -20.78
N GLY A 355 -20.34 -25.28 -20.49
CA GLY A 355 -19.24 -25.72 -21.35
C GLY A 355 -18.70 -24.66 -22.32
N ASP A 356 -19.40 -23.55 -22.56
CA ASP A 356 -18.81 -22.45 -23.32
C ASP A 356 -17.53 -21.94 -22.63
N LEU A 357 -16.55 -21.51 -23.42
CA LEU A 357 -15.31 -20.94 -22.92
C LEU A 357 -15.49 -19.45 -22.71
N LEU A 358 -15.32 -18.99 -21.47
CA LEU A 358 -15.40 -17.57 -21.13
C LEU A 358 -13.98 -17.01 -21.14
N LEU A 359 -13.70 -16.01 -21.98
CA LEU A 359 -12.40 -15.39 -22.11
C LEU A 359 -12.43 -13.99 -21.50
N MET A 360 -11.43 -13.73 -20.68
CA MET A 360 -11.24 -12.48 -19.95
C MET A 360 -10.05 -11.75 -20.55
N GLY A 361 -10.20 -10.45 -20.71
CA GLY A 361 -9.25 -9.61 -21.42
C GLY A 361 -9.77 -8.24 -21.72
N SER A 362 -8.95 -7.45 -22.40
CA SER A 362 -9.35 -6.16 -22.95
C SER A 362 -8.64 -5.94 -24.28
N LYS A 363 -8.99 -4.85 -24.98
CA LYS A 363 -8.29 -4.46 -26.21
C LYS A 363 -6.81 -4.13 -25.97
N SER A 364 -6.45 -3.60 -24.80
CA SER A 364 -5.09 -3.19 -24.44
C SER A 364 -4.26 -4.30 -23.82
N LEU A 365 -4.88 -5.20 -23.04
CA LEU A 365 -4.18 -6.26 -22.29
C LEU A 365 -4.07 -7.58 -23.07
N GLY A 366 -4.77 -7.68 -24.20
CA GLY A 366 -5.00 -8.97 -24.84
C GLY A 366 -5.89 -9.88 -23.98
N LEU A 367 -5.94 -11.16 -24.36
CA LEU A 367 -6.73 -12.18 -23.65
C LEU A 367 -5.81 -12.99 -22.75
N PHE A 368 -6.12 -13.05 -21.46
CA PHE A 368 -5.20 -13.52 -20.43
C PHE A 368 -5.75 -14.63 -19.53
N HIS A 369 -7.08 -14.81 -19.46
CA HIS A 369 -7.70 -15.82 -18.60
C HIS A 369 -8.91 -16.46 -19.27
N ILE A 370 -9.15 -17.73 -18.95
CA ILE A 370 -10.25 -18.50 -19.53
C ILE A 370 -10.88 -19.44 -18.49
N GLY A 371 -12.20 -19.52 -18.50
CA GLY A 371 -12.99 -20.42 -17.66
C GLY A 371 -13.98 -21.25 -18.48
N VAL A 372 -14.53 -22.29 -17.87
CA VAL A 372 -15.60 -23.12 -18.44
C VAL A 372 -16.92 -22.66 -17.84
N ALA A 373 -17.82 -22.12 -18.64
CA ALA A 373 -19.13 -21.65 -18.21
C ALA A 373 -19.93 -22.78 -17.55
N LEU A 374 -20.63 -22.45 -16.47
CA LEU A 374 -21.74 -23.24 -15.94
C LEU A 374 -23.07 -22.60 -16.33
N ASP A 375 -23.11 -21.27 -16.37
CA ASP A 375 -24.18 -20.46 -16.92
C ASP A 375 -23.61 -19.07 -17.28
N SER A 376 -24.45 -18.05 -17.45
CA SER A 376 -24.01 -16.69 -17.73
C SER A 376 -23.40 -15.96 -16.53
N GLY A 377 -23.59 -16.46 -15.31
CA GLY A 377 -23.18 -15.85 -14.06
C GLY A 377 -22.09 -16.61 -13.31
N GLU A 378 -21.87 -17.90 -13.59
CA GLU A 378 -20.83 -18.73 -12.97
C GLU A 378 -19.99 -19.53 -13.96
N MET A 379 -18.74 -19.75 -13.60
CA MET A 379 -17.77 -20.55 -14.35
C MET A 379 -16.87 -21.35 -13.43
N ILE A 380 -16.32 -22.45 -13.95
CA ILE A 380 -15.20 -23.17 -13.35
C ILE A 380 -13.90 -22.62 -13.94
N ALA A 381 -13.03 -22.11 -13.08
CA ALA A 381 -11.74 -21.56 -13.50
C ALA A 381 -10.66 -21.79 -12.45
N ALA A 382 -9.40 -21.82 -12.90
CA ALA A 382 -8.25 -21.77 -12.01
C ALA A 382 -8.08 -20.33 -11.50
N ASP A 383 -8.26 -20.14 -10.19
CA ASP A 383 -8.26 -18.83 -9.56
C ASP A 383 -7.08 -18.71 -8.59
N GLU A 384 -6.19 -17.75 -8.86
CA GLU A 384 -4.97 -17.50 -8.09
C GLU A 384 -5.29 -16.98 -6.70
N ALA A 385 -6.32 -16.14 -6.54
CA ALA A 385 -6.73 -15.59 -5.25
C ALA A 385 -7.35 -16.68 -4.35
N LYS A 386 -8.00 -17.68 -4.95
CA LYS A 386 -8.50 -18.88 -4.25
C LYS A 386 -7.47 -20.02 -4.19
N GLY A 387 -6.31 -19.87 -4.84
CA GLY A 387 -5.24 -20.85 -4.87
C GLY A 387 -5.63 -22.21 -5.46
N SER A 388 -6.76 -22.29 -6.17
CA SER A 388 -7.33 -23.56 -6.63
C SER A 388 -8.29 -23.36 -7.81
N VAL A 389 -8.64 -24.46 -8.46
CA VAL A 389 -9.75 -24.48 -9.41
C VAL A 389 -11.07 -24.45 -8.63
N VAL A 390 -11.90 -23.45 -8.89
CA VAL A 390 -13.13 -23.20 -8.14
C VAL A 390 -14.29 -22.85 -9.07
N VAL A 391 -15.51 -22.92 -8.54
CA VAL A 391 -16.65 -22.22 -9.11
C VAL A 391 -16.58 -20.76 -8.68
N THR A 392 -16.50 -19.86 -9.65
CA THR A 392 -16.46 -18.42 -9.41
C THR A 392 -17.50 -17.72 -10.26
N ARG A 393 -17.87 -16.50 -9.87
CA ARG A 393 -18.75 -15.67 -10.69
C ARG A 393 -18.06 -15.31 -12.00
N VAL A 394 -18.82 -15.05 -13.04
CA VAL A 394 -18.31 -14.44 -14.26
C VAL A 394 -17.98 -12.97 -13.97
N PRO A 395 -16.76 -12.49 -14.25
CA PRO A 395 -16.38 -11.09 -14.08
C PRO A 395 -17.14 -10.15 -15.02
N ASP A 396 -17.27 -8.88 -14.63
CA ASP A 396 -17.86 -7.82 -15.49
C ASP A 396 -16.98 -7.52 -16.72
N ASN A 397 -15.68 -7.84 -16.67
CA ASN A 397 -14.74 -7.69 -17.79
C ASN A 397 -14.66 -8.93 -18.71
N LEU A 398 -15.75 -9.68 -18.83
CA LEU A 398 -15.90 -10.76 -19.82
C LEU A 398 -15.70 -10.18 -21.24
N TYR A 399 -14.64 -10.63 -21.92
CA TYR A 399 -14.36 -10.17 -23.28
C TYR A 399 -15.22 -10.91 -24.31
N ALA A 400 -15.29 -12.23 -24.20
CA ALA A 400 -16.07 -13.06 -25.11
C ALA A 400 -16.42 -14.42 -24.51
N ALA A 401 -17.55 -14.99 -24.93
CA ALA A 401 -17.88 -16.39 -24.75
C ALA A 401 -17.74 -17.14 -26.08
N LEU A 402 -17.04 -18.27 -26.08
CA LEU A 402 -16.80 -19.10 -27.27
C LEU A 402 -17.43 -20.47 -27.11
N ARG A 403 -17.98 -21.02 -28.19
CA ARG A 403 -18.59 -22.35 -28.18
C ARG A 403 -17.74 -23.35 -28.96
N PRO A 404 -16.96 -24.22 -28.28
CA PRO A 404 -16.07 -25.16 -28.96
C PRO A 404 -16.78 -26.09 -29.96
N THR A 405 -18.02 -26.47 -29.65
CA THR A 405 -18.83 -27.40 -30.44
C THR A 405 -19.31 -26.82 -31.78
N LEU A 406 -19.25 -25.51 -31.99
CA LEU A 406 -19.55 -24.90 -33.29
C LEU A 406 -18.35 -24.93 -34.24
N GLY A 407 -17.13 -25.07 -33.71
CA GLY A 407 -15.90 -25.03 -34.49
C GLY A 407 -15.49 -23.60 -34.88
N LYS A 408 -14.79 -23.47 -36.01
CA LYS A 408 -14.23 -22.18 -36.45
C LYS A 408 -15.30 -21.10 -36.63
N PRO A 409 -14.97 -19.83 -36.36
CA PRO A 409 -15.90 -18.72 -36.58
C PRO A 409 -16.38 -18.62 -38.03
N VAL A 410 -17.68 -18.32 -38.21
CA VAL A 410 -18.27 -18.01 -39.52
C VAL A 410 -17.70 -16.69 -40.08
N ARG A 411 -17.39 -15.74 -39.19
CA ARG A 411 -16.67 -14.50 -39.51
C ARG A 411 -15.34 -14.51 -38.80
N ALA A 412 -14.27 -14.14 -39.49
CA ALA A 412 -12.93 -14.11 -38.91
C ALA A 412 -12.91 -13.24 -37.64
N GLN A 413 -12.31 -13.77 -36.58
CA GLN A 413 -12.17 -13.10 -35.29
C GLN A 413 -10.69 -12.83 -35.05
N VAL A 414 -10.35 -11.60 -34.68
CA VAL A 414 -8.97 -11.21 -34.37
C VAL A 414 -8.86 -11.00 -32.87
N ALA A 415 -7.96 -11.74 -32.22
CA ALA A 415 -7.70 -11.54 -30.81
C ALA A 415 -7.07 -10.17 -30.57
N PRO A 416 -7.45 -9.45 -29.50
CA PRO A 416 -6.72 -8.28 -29.10
C PRO A 416 -5.28 -8.68 -28.76
N VAL A 417 -4.33 -7.90 -29.27
CA VAL A 417 -2.91 -8.14 -29.03
C VAL A 417 -2.48 -7.20 -27.92
N ALA A 418 -1.82 -7.77 -26.92
CA ALA A 418 -1.15 -7.01 -25.87
C ALA A 418 -0.14 -6.04 -26.51
N THR A 419 -0.14 -4.77 -26.09
CA THR A 419 0.92 -3.82 -26.49
C THR A 419 2.27 -4.26 -25.91
N SER A 420 3.38 -3.74 -26.45
CA SER A 420 4.75 -4.06 -25.97
C SER A 420 4.97 -3.79 -24.47
N ASP A 421 4.08 -3.01 -23.86
CA ASP A 421 4.15 -2.57 -22.47
C ASP A 421 3.14 -3.29 -21.54
N ALA A 422 2.49 -4.35 -22.03
CA ALA A 422 1.51 -5.12 -21.25
C ALA A 422 2.19 -6.05 -20.23
N TYR A 423 1.88 -5.86 -18.95
CA TYR A 423 2.44 -6.64 -17.84
C TYR A 423 1.57 -7.85 -17.42
N ALA A 424 2.19 -8.76 -16.66
CA ALA A 424 1.66 -10.06 -16.24
C ALA A 424 0.34 -9.96 -15.46
N PHE A 425 -0.69 -10.65 -15.96
CA PHE A 425 -2.01 -10.79 -15.36
C PHE A 425 -2.10 -12.02 -14.44
N ARG A 426 -2.87 -11.92 -13.35
CA ARG A 426 -3.13 -13.01 -12.39
C ARG A 426 -4.42 -13.76 -12.70
N CYS A 427 -4.38 -15.08 -12.75
CA CYS A 427 -5.54 -15.89 -13.14
C CYS A 427 -6.69 -15.78 -12.12
N GLY A 428 -7.95 -15.65 -12.57
CA GLY A 428 -9.13 -15.65 -11.70
C GLY A 428 -10.04 -14.44 -11.89
N ASN A 429 -11.15 -14.41 -11.13
CA ASN A 429 -12.16 -13.34 -11.19
C ASN A 429 -11.79 -12.18 -10.24
N THR A 430 -10.61 -11.62 -10.41
CA THR A 430 -10.24 -10.41 -9.68
C THR A 430 -9.57 -9.41 -10.60
N ALA A 431 -10.26 -8.32 -10.89
CA ALA A 431 -9.71 -7.08 -11.40
C ALA A 431 -8.78 -6.40 -10.35
N THR A 432 -7.77 -7.11 -9.81
CA THR A 432 -7.00 -6.60 -8.64
C THR A 432 -5.48 -6.71 -8.76
N SER A 433 -4.94 -6.58 -9.96
CA SER A 433 -3.55 -6.10 -10.10
C SER A 433 -3.42 -5.20 -11.32
N TYR A 434 -3.64 -3.91 -11.12
CA TYR A 434 -3.20 -2.88 -12.06
C TYR A 434 -1.71 -2.62 -11.80
N ASN A 435 -0.86 -3.00 -12.75
CA ASN A 435 0.54 -2.59 -12.75
C ASN A 435 0.60 -1.22 -13.43
N VAL A 436 0.65 -0.14 -12.64
CA VAL A 436 0.52 1.24 -13.12
C VAL A 436 1.85 1.90 -13.52
N GLY A 437 2.78 1.10 -14.06
CA GLY A 437 4.04 1.58 -14.64
C GLY A 437 5.20 1.77 -13.66
N THR A 438 6.40 2.01 -14.20
CA THR A 438 7.69 2.13 -13.46
C THR A 438 8.12 3.58 -13.21
N GLY A 439 7.22 4.55 -13.33
CA GLY A 439 7.53 5.98 -13.19
C GLY A 439 7.65 6.41 -11.72
N SER A 440 8.56 7.33 -11.43
CA SER A 440 8.65 8.02 -10.13
C SER A 440 7.39 8.85 -9.90
N TRP A 441 6.60 8.51 -8.87
CA TRP A 441 5.46 9.32 -8.45
C TRP A 441 5.94 10.44 -7.53
N MET A 442 5.39 11.62 -7.73
CA MET A 442 5.68 12.78 -6.89
C MET A 442 4.41 13.43 -6.38
N TRP A 443 4.55 14.22 -5.33
CA TRP A 443 3.45 15.05 -4.84
C TRP A 443 3.01 16.06 -5.89
N PRO A 444 1.68 16.29 -6.07
CA PRO A 444 1.15 17.23 -7.05
C PRO A 444 1.44 18.69 -6.69
N LEU A 445 1.77 18.94 -5.42
CA LEU A 445 2.15 20.24 -4.87
C LEU A 445 3.50 20.10 -4.16
N ALA A 446 4.28 21.18 -4.11
CA ALA A 446 5.57 21.17 -3.44
C ALA A 446 5.42 21.08 -1.91
N GLU A 447 6.35 20.43 -1.23
CA GLU A 447 6.31 20.33 0.23
C GLU A 447 6.25 21.74 0.86
N GLY A 448 5.34 21.91 1.82
CA GLY A 448 5.15 23.18 2.52
C GLY A 448 4.26 24.20 1.80
N THR A 449 3.70 23.88 0.64
CA THR A 449 2.75 24.77 -0.07
C THR A 449 1.29 24.36 0.08
N TYR A 450 1.00 23.32 0.87
CA TYR A 450 -0.34 22.76 1.00
C TYR A 450 -0.58 22.15 2.39
N GLU A 451 -1.85 21.95 2.71
CA GLU A 451 -2.33 21.12 3.82
C GLU A 451 -3.09 19.90 3.28
N ILE A 452 -3.31 18.87 4.12
CA ILE A 452 -4.19 17.74 3.79
C ILE A 452 -5.61 18.11 4.23
N GLY A 453 -6.52 18.29 3.28
CA GLY A 453 -7.91 18.68 3.52
C GLY A 453 -8.87 17.49 3.51
N THR A 454 -10.08 17.74 2.99
CA THR A 454 -11.17 16.75 2.86
C THR A 454 -10.66 15.43 2.26
N SER A 455 -10.90 14.33 2.96
CA SER A 455 -10.39 13.02 2.56
C SER A 455 -11.27 12.36 1.50
N PHE A 456 -10.68 11.47 0.72
CA PHE A 456 -11.41 10.54 -0.15
C PHE A 456 -12.43 9.72 0.65
N GLY A 457 -13.62 9.49 0.09
CA GLY A 457 -14.67 8.67 0.68
C GLY A 457 -15.48 9.36 1.78
N GLN A 458 -15.20 10.64 2.10
CA GLN A 458 -16.00 11.40 3.06
C GLN A 458 -17.45 11.51 2.58
N ALA A 459 -18.40 11.01 3.37
CA ALA A 459 -19.82 11.07 3.04
C ALA A 459 -20.40 12.48 3.24
N GLY A 460 -21.31 12.89 2.36
CA GLY A 460 -22.00 14.17 2.51
C GLY A 460 -22.86 14.56 1.30
N ALA A 461 -23.88 15.39 1.56
CA ALA A 461 -24.80 15.88 0.54
C ALA A 461 -24.18 16.92 -0.42
N MET A 462 -22.95 17.37 -0.14
CA MET A 462 -22.21 18.30 -1.00
C MET A 462 -21.75 17.65 -2.32
N TRP A 463 -21.71 16.32 -2.39
CA TRP A 463 -21.26 15.56 -3.55
C TRP A 463 -22.43 14.79 -4.17
N ALA A 464 -22.58 14.86 -5.49
CA ALA A 464 -23.67 14.20 -6.21
C ALA A 464 -23.64 12.66 -6.09
N THR A 465 -22.47 12.09 -5.84
CA THR A 465 -22.24 10.66 -5.55
C THR A 465 -22.55 10.29 -4.09
N GLY A 466 -22.84 11.27 -3.23
CA GLY A 466 -22.99 11.11 -1.78
C GLY A 466 -21.66 10.98 -1.02
N VAL A 467 -20.53 10.92 -1.72
CA VAL A 467 -19.17 10.78 -1.15
C VAL A 467 -18.14 11.58 -1.94
N HIS A 468 -17.10 12.05 -1.26
CA HIS A 468 -15.98 12.74 -1.88
C HIS A 468 -15.11 11.79 -2.73
N THR A 469 -14.90 12.11 -4.02
CA THR A 469 -14.24 11.23 -5.00
C THR A 469 -12.72 11.42 -5.11
N GLY A 470 -12.15 12.39 -4.39
CA GLY A 470 -10.73 12.72 -4.44
C GLY A 470 -10.14 13.02 -3.08
N GLN A 471 -8.90 13.50 -3.07
CA GLN A 471 -8.26 14.09 -1.91
C GLN A 471 -8.10 15.59 -2.16
N ASP A 472 -8.57 16.40 -1.23
CA ASP A 472 -8.40 17.84 -1.30
C ASP A 472 -7.08 18.26 -0.62
N PHE A 473 -6.37 19.18 -1.26
CA PHE A 473 -5.18 19.83 -0.72
C PHE A 473 -5.38 21.33 -0.66
N PRO A 474 -5.85 21.89 0.49
CA PRO A 474 -5.92 23.32 0.70
C PRO A 474 -4.58 23.99 0.43
N ALA A 475 -4.59 24.99 -0.45
CA ALA A 475 -3.41 25.71 -0.88
C ALA A 475 -3.83 27.07 -1.44
N ALA A 476 -2.95 28.07 -1.37
CA ALA A 476 -3.25 29.39 -1.88
C ALA A 476 -3.49 29.36 -3.41
N VAL A 477 -4.42 30.19 -3.90
CA VAL A 477 -4.62 30.39 -5.35
C VAL A 477 -3.28 30.76 -6.00
N GLY A 478 -2.98 30.15 -7.14
CA GLY A 478 -1.72 30.33 -7.85
C GLY A 478 -0.58 29.38 -7.44
N THR A 479 -0.78 28.54 -6.42
CA THR A 479 0.21 27.50 -6.05
C THR A 479 0.45 26.56 -7.23
N PRO A 480 1.70 26.34 -7.69
CA PRO A 480 1.97 25.52 -8.86
C PRO A 480 1.56 24.06 -8.68
N VAL A 481 0.77 23.54 -9.61
CA VAL A 481 0.34 22.14 -9.69
C VAL A 481 1.24 21.40 -10.68
N ARG A 482 1.67 20.20 -10.31
CA ARG A 482 2.58 19.35 -11.09
C ARG A 482 1.95 18.02 -11.43
N ALA A 483 2.31 17.48 -12.60
CA ALA A 483 2.01 16.11 -12.96
C ALA A 483 2.69 15.16 -11.96
N VAL A 484 1.92 14.23 -11.39
CA VAL A 484 2.45 13.29 -10.39
C VAL A 484 3.30 12.21 -11.05
N THR A 485 3.00 11.89 -12.31
CA THR A 485 3.77 10.99 -13.16
C THR A 485 3.54 11.34 -14.64
N SER A 486 4.28 10.68 -15.54
CA SER A 486 4.23 10.96 -16.98
C SER A 486 2.93 10.46 -17.62
N GLY A 487 2.41 11.16 -18.63
CA GLY A 487 1.20 10.75 -19.33
C GLY A 487 0.74 11.73 -20.41
N VAL A 488 -0.45 11.50 -20.96
CA VAL A 488 -1.08 12.33 -21.99
C VAL A 488 -2.21 13.16 -21.37
N VAL A 489 -2.14 14.46 -21.55
CA VAL A 489 -3.08 15.43 -20.99
C VAL A 489 -4.41 15.40 -21.74
N ARG A 490 -5.51 15.49 -20.98
CA ARG A 490 -6.79 16.01 -21.43
C ARG A 490 -7.20 17.22 -20.61
N VAL A 491 -7.61 18.30 -21.28
CA VAL A 491 -8.11 19.52 -20.62
C VAL A 491 -9.63 19.55 -20.71
N GLU A 492 -10.28 19.62 -19.55
CA GLU A 492 -11.73 19.51 -19.41
C GLU A 492 -12.28 20.69 -18.58
N HIS A 493 -13.55 21.02 -18.78
CA HIS A 493 -14.23 22.11 -18.05
C HIS A 493 -15.58 21.67 -17.45
N PRO A 494 -15.64 20.60 -16.64
CA PRO A 494 -16.91 20.16 -16.08
C PRO A 494 -17.40 21.13 -15.00
N ALA A 495 -18.71 21.32 -14.91
CA ALA A 495 -19.33 22.28 -13.98
C ALA A 495 -18.89 22.09 -12.51
N TRP A 496 -18.58 20.85 -12.10
CA TRP A 496 -18.14 20.57 -10.73
C TRP A 496 -16.67 20.94 -10.49
N ALA A 497 -15.77 20.78 -11.46
CA ALA A 497 -14.33 20.99 -11.27
C ALA A 497 -13.84 22.37 -11.75
N GLY A 498 -14.62 23.07 -12.58
CA GLY A 498 -14.10 24.22 -13.31
C GLY A 498 -13.00 23.77 -14.27
N ASN A 499 -11.83 24.40 -14.25
CA ASN A 499 -10.68 23.93 -15.03
C ASN A 499 -10.13 22.62 -14.44
N LEU A 500 -10.10 21.58 -15.27
CA LEU A 500 -9.63 20.25 -14.92
C LEU A 500 -8.53 19.82 -15.89
N VAL A 501 -7.39 19.42 -15.36
CA VAL A 501 -6.42 18.62 -16.11
C VAL A 501 -6.64 17.16 -15.74
N ARG A 502 -6.87 16.31 -16.73
CA ARG A 502 -6.81 14.85 -16.62
C ARG A 502 -5.53 14.39 -17.28
N ILE A 503 -4.83 13.43 -16.69
CA ILE A 503 -3.64 12.84 -17.31
C ILE A 503 -3.89 11.34 -17.42
N ASP A 504 -3.95 10.85 -18.64
CA ASP A 504 -3.97 9.42 -18.96
C ASP A 504 -2.54 8.88 -18.89
N HIS A 505 -2.28 8.01 -17.93
CA HIS A 505 -0.98 7.39 -17.71
C HIS A 505 -0.85 6.04 -18.42
N GLY A 506 -1.88 5.63 -19.17
CA GLY A 506 -2.03 4.30 -19.76
C GLY A 506 -2.63 3.28 -18.80
N ASN A 507 -2.96 2.10 -19.32
CA ASN A 507 -3.47 0.96 -18.54
C ASN A 507 -4.74 1.23 -17.71
N GLY A 508 -5.54 2.23 -18.10
CA GLY A 508 -6.74 2.64 -17.37
C GLY A 508 -6.45 3.41 -16.08
N LEU A 509 -5.21 3.84 -15.85
CA LEU A 509 -4.85 4.76 -14.79
C LEU A 509 -4.96 6.19 -15.29
N GLU A 510 -5.74 7.00 -14.59
CA GLU A 510 -5.82 8.43 -14.82
C GLU A 510 -5.59 9.20 -13.51
N THR A 511 -5.04 10.40 -13.61
CA THR A 511 -5.06 11.37 -12.50
C THR A 511 -5.80 12.62 -12.91
N LEU A 512 -6.53 13.20 -11.96
CA LEU A 512 -7.34 14.39 -12.18
C LEU A 512 -6.89 15.50 -11.24
N TYR A 513 -6.82 16.72 -11.76
CA TYR A 513 -6.40 17.92 -11.07
C TYR A 513 -7.48 19.00 -11.26
N GLY A 514 -8.42 19.08 -10.32
CA GLY A 514 -9.59 19.95 -10.38
C GLY A 514 -9.40 21.30 -9.67
N HIS A 515 -10.37 22.19 -9.90
CA HIS A 515 -10.46 23.54 -9.32
C HIS A 515 -9.31 24.47 -9.71
N LEU A 516 -8.67 24.26 -10.86
CA LEU A 516 -7.48 25.02 -11.26
C LEU A 516 -7.83 26.47 -11.63
N SER A 517 -6.98 27.42 -11.25
CA SER A 517 -7.09 28.82 -11.69
C SER A 517 -6.47 29.06 -13.06
N SER A 518 -5.52 28.20 -13.46
CA SER A 518 -4.86 28.22 -14.76
C SER A 518 -4.45 26.82 -15.17
N VAL A 519 -4.42 26.58 -16.48
CA VAL A 519 -3.93 25.36 -17.13
C VAL A 519 -2.74 25.75 -17.99
N ASP A 520 -1.58 25.16 -17.70
CA ASP A 520 -0.30 25.51 -18.33
C ASP A 520 0.10 24.53 -19.46
N VAL A 521 -0.79 23.58 -19.81
CA VAL A 521 -0.57 22.51 -20.80
C VAL A 521 -1.71 22.44 -21.80
N ALA A 522 -1.41 22.02 -23.04
CA ALA A 522 -2.40 21.85 -24.10
C ALA A 522 -3.05 20.46 -24.04
N ASP A 523 -4.28 20.36 -24.53
CA ASP A 523 -4.96 19.08 -24.76
C ASP A 523 -4.14 18.18 -25.70
N GLY A 524 -3.96 16.91 -25.33
CA GLY A 524 -3.11 15.96 -26.04
C GLY A 524 -1.60 16.09 -25.78
N ALA A 525 -1.15 17.04 -24.96
CA ALA A 525 0.27 17.19 -24.63
C ALA A 525 0.80 16.00 -23.83
N GLN A 526 2.05 15.59 -24.09
CA GLN A 526 2.76 14.68 -23.22
C GLN A 526 3.44 15.45 -22.08
N VAL A 527 3.33 14.93 -20.87
CA VAL A 527 3.96 15.50 -19.69
C VAL A 527 4.82 14.46 -18.98
N THR A 528 5.84 14.92 -18.25
CA THR A 528 6.67 14.08 -17.38
C THR A 528 6.38 14.34 -15.90
N ALA A 529 6.70 13.38 -15.03
CA ALA A 529 6.63 13.57 -13.58
C ALA A 529 7.29 14.89 -13.14
N GLY A 530 6.59 15.68 -12.33
CA GLY A 530 7.06 16.98 -11.83
C GLY A 530 6.90 18.17 -12.75
N GLN A 531 6.53 17.95 -14.00
CA GLN A 531 6.22 19.04 -14.93
C GLN A 531 5.03 19.83 -14.40
N ARG A 532 5.16 21.16 -14.40
CA ARG A 532 4.05 22.06 -14.04
C ARG A 532 2.95 21.94 -15.09
N ILE A 533 1.71 21.78 -14.63
CA ILE A 533 0.52 21.60 -15.48
C ILE A 533 -0.55 22.67 -15.25
N GLY A 534 -0.43 23.47 -14.20
CA GLY A 534 -1.38 24.53 -13.89
C GLY A 534 -1.12 25.14 -12.52
N ALA A 535 -2.14 25.80 -11.98
CA ALA A 535 -2.09 26.36 -10.63
C ALA A 535 -3.40 26.17 -9.87
N VAL A 536 -3.28 26.02 -8.54
CA VAL A 536 -4.42 25.90 -7.61
C VAL A 536 -5.36 27.09 -7.79
N GLY A 537 -6.66 26.84 -7.72
CA GLY A 537 -7.69 27.86 -7.81
C GLY A 537 -8.89 27.54 -6.91
N THR A 538 -10.05 28.00 -7.34
CA THR A 538 -11.34 27.75 -6.68
C THR A 538 -12.49 27.66 -7.70
N GLU A 539 -12.16 27.31 -8.94
CA GLU A 539 -13.12 27.23 -10.04
C GLU A 539 -14.11 26.06 -9.86
N GLY A 540 -15.31 26.17 -10.43
CA GLY A 540 -16.35 25.16 -10.32
C GLY A 540 -17.01 25.12 -8.94
N ASN A 541 -17.45 23.94 -8.51
CA ASN A 541 -18.10 23.75 -7.22
C ASN A 541 -17.05 23.58 -6.11
N SER A 542 -16.58 24.70 -5.57
CA SER A 542 -15.56 24.75 -4.51
C SER A 542 -16.01 25.66 -3.36
N THR A 543 -15.66 25.28 -2.13
CA THR A 543 -15.90 26.08 -0.92
C THR A 543 -14.73 26.98 -0.53
N GLY A 544 -13.61 26.90 -1.26
CA GLY A 544 -12.43 27.75 -1.06
C GLY A 544 -11.20 27.24 -1.82
N PRO A 545 -10.06 27.95 -1.79
CA PRO A 545 -8.87 27.58 -2.56
C PRO A 545 -8.27 26.22 -2.17
N HIS A 546 -8.24 25.27 -3.11
CA HIS A 546 -7.62 23.95 -2.94
C HIS A 546 -7.37 23.26 -4.27
N LEU A 547 -6.47 22.27 -4.29
CA LEU A 547 -6.39 21.27 -5.37
C LEU A 547 -7.29 20.09 -5.00
N HIS A 548 -8.25 19.75 -5.86
CA HIS A 548 -8.93 18.47 -5.80
C HIS A 548 -8.17 17.46 -6.67
N PHE A 549 -7.61 16.42 -6.06
CA PHE A 549 -6.79 15.42 -6.73
C PHE A 549 -7.48 14.06 -6.70
N GLU A 550 -7.70 13.44 -7.87
CA GLU A 550 -8.17 12.06 -7.95
C GLU A 550 -7.15 11.15 -8.61
N VAL A 551 -7.19 9.88 -8.22
CA VAL A 551 -6.62 8.77 -8.97
C VAL A 551 -7.79 7.91 -9.42
N ARG A 552 -7.82 7.54 -10.71
CA ARG A 552 -8.84 6.66 -11.27
C ARG A 552 -8.24 5.40 -11.86
N LEU A 553 -8.90 4.26 -11.65
CA LEU A 553 -8.54 2.97 -12.20
C LEU A 553 -9.73 2.39 -12.97
N GLY A 554 -9.57 2.18 -14.27
CA GLY A 554 -10.66 1.69 -15.13
C GLY A 554 -11.87 2.64 -15.20
N GLY A 555 -11.71 3.89 -14.80
CA GLY A 555 -12.76 4.92 -14.73
C GLY A 555 -13.28 5.22 -13.31
N ASP A 556 -13.03 4.33 -12.34
CA ASP A 556 -13.49 4.47 -10.96
C ASP A 556 -12.48 5.24 -10.10
N ALA A 557 -12.98 6.15 -9.25
CA ALA A 557 -12.15 6.89 -8.32
C ALA A 557 -11.69 6.01 -7.15
N VAL A 558 -10.39 6.08 -6.82
CA VAL A 558 -9.77 5.35 -5.72
C VAL A 558 -9.01 6.30 -4.79
N ASN A 559 -8.74 5.89 -3.55
CA ASN A 559 -8.02 6.72 -2.59
C ASN A 559 -6.62 7.09 -3.13
N PRO A 560 -6.32 8.39 -3.32
CA PRO A 560 -5.04 8.84 -3.89
C PRO A 560 -3.84 8.73 -2.94
N MET A 561 -4.06 8.79 -1.63
CA MET A 561 -2.99 8.93 -0.63
C MET A 561 -1.94 7.79 -0.65
N PRO A 562 -2.30 6.50 -0.85
CA PRO A 562 -1.33 5.42 -0.98
C PRO A 562 -0.37 5.57 -2.18
N PHE A 563 -0.82 6.17 -3.28
CA PHE A 563 -0.01 6.40 -4.47
C PHE A 563 1.01 7.53 -4.24
N LEU A 564 0.62 8.56 -3.50
CA LEU A 564 1.48 9.70 -3.15
C LEU A 564 2.49 9.37 -2.05
N ALA A 565 2.13 8.52 -1.09
CA ALA A 565 2.97 8.17 0.05
C ALA A 565 4.14 7.23 -0.29
N THR A 566 4.04 6.46 -1.37
CA THR A 566 4.99 5.39 -1.71
C THR A 566 6.00 5.78 -2.80
N GLY A 567 5.82 6.93 -3.46
CA GLY A 567 6.68 7.40 -4.55
C GLY A 567 6.75 6.45 -5.76
N SER A 568 5.92 5.42 -5.76
CA SER A 568 5.89 4.33 -6.71
C SER A 568 4.45 4.08 -7.10
N ALA A 569 4.22 3.81 -8.38
CA ALA A 569 2.93 3.37 -8.88
C ALA A 569 2.52 2.00 -8.27
N THR A 570 3.44 1.25 -7.67
CA THR A 570 3.09 0.00 -6.99
C THR A 570 2.38 0.26 -5.66
N VAL A 571 1.05 0.15 -5.64
CA VAL A 571 0.37 -0.29 -4.41
C VAL A 571 0.94 -1.68 -4.11
N GLY A 572 1.50 -1.82 -2.91
CA GLY A 572 2.26 -2.99 -2.48
C GLY A 572 1.48 -4.30 -2.55
N TRP A 573 2.21 -5.38 -2.30
CA TRP A 573 1.74 -6.75 -2.40
C TRP A 573 0.35 -6.95 -1.78
N GLY A 574 -0.64 -7.37 -2.58
CA GLY A 574 -2.00 -7.67 -2.13
C GLY A 574 -2.90 -6.46 -1.85
N GLY A 575 -2.52 -5.24 -2.26
CA GLY A 575 -3.29 -4.02 -2.01
C GLY A 575 -3.04 -3.40 -0.63
N TYR A 576 -1.99 -3.85 0.06
CA TYR A 576 -1.65 -3.41 1.42
C TYR A 576 -0.51 -2.38 1.41
N SER A 577 -0.59 -1.40 2.32
CA SER A 577 0.48 -0.45 2.58
C SER A 577 1.65 -1.10 3.31
N ASN A 578 2.83 -0.47 3.25
CA ASN A 578 4.03 -0.93 3.94
C ASN A 578 3.77 -1.08 5.46
N GLY A 579 4.03 -2.26 6.00
CA GLY A 579 3.76 -2.59 7.41
C GLY A 579 2.29 -2.88 7.73
N MET A 580 1.40 -2.88 6.74
CA MET A 580 -0.04 -3.13 6.89
C MET A 580 -0.50 -4.40 6.16
N ILE A 581 0.42 -5.31 5.85
CA ILE A 581 0.11 -6.64 5.31
C ILE A 581 -0.49 -7.51 6.42
N PRO A 582 -1.72 -8.03 6.27
CA PRO A 582 -2.32 -8.90 7.27
C PRO A 582 -1.51 -10.17 7.48
N ALA A 583 -1.41 -10.63 8.73
CA ALA A 583 -0.69 -11.87 9.06
C ALA A 583 -1.24 -13.10 8.31
N SER A 584 -2.54 -13.11 7.96
CA SER A 584 -3.19 -14.14 7.13
C SER A 584 -2.71 -14.18 5.69
N LYS A 585 -2.04 -13.11 5.24
CA LYS A 585 -1.43 -13.00 3.92
C LYS A 585 0.08 -13.28 3.98
N LEU A 586 0.66 -13.38 5.17
CA LEU A 586 2.08 -13.70 5.33
C LEU A 586 2.27 -15.18 5.64
N CYS A 587 3.32 -15.77 5.08
CA CYS A 587 3.71 -17.14 5.37
C CYS A 587 4.63 -17.19 6.58
N ALA A 588 4.33 -18.08 7.51
CA ALA A 588 5.13 -18.29 8.71
C ALA A 588 6.43 -19.04 8.38
N LEU A 589 7.52 -18.60 9.00
CA LEU A 589 8.83 -19.24 8.95
C LEU A 589 9.18 -20.03 10.22
N GLY A 590 8.34 -19.90 11.27
CA GLY A 590 8.61 -20.41 12.62
C GLY A 590 9.09 -19.30 13.57
N SER A 591 9.01 -19.54 14.88
CA SER A 591 9.44 -18.60 15.93
C SER A 591 8.83 -17.19 15.84
N GLY A 592 7.60 -17.08 15.33
CA GLY A 592 6.92 -15.80 15.14
C GLY A 592 7.32 -15.02 13.89
N HIS A 593 8.32 -15.47 13.14
CA HIS A 593 8.75 -14.83 11.90
C HIS A 593 7.79 -15.09 10.75
N ARG A 594 7.58 -14.06 9.95
CA ARG A 594 6.70 -14.10 8.79
C ARG A 594 7.31 -13.31 7.64
N LEU A 595 7.05 -13.76 6.42
CA LEU A 595 7.41 -13.05 5.19
C LEU A 595 6.27 -13.15 4.19
N ARG A 596 6.38 -12.37 3.12
CA ARG A 596 5.63 -12.60 1.88
C ARG A 596 5.83 -14.05 1.45
N CYS A 597 4.78 -14.72 0.96
CA CYS A 597 4.83 -16.17 0.79
C CYS A 597 5.87 -16.67 -0.23
N ASP A 598 6.15 -15.89 -1.27
CA ASP A 598 7.25 -16.13 -2.21
C ASP A 598 8.64 -15.92 -1.57
N ALA A 599 8.83 -14.84 -0.82
CA ALA A 599 10.05 -14.59 -0.05
C ALA A 599 10.26 -15.68 1.01
N ALA A 600 9.20 -16.14 1.66
CA ALA A 600 9.23 -17.22 2.64
C ALA A 600 9.66 -18.55 1.99
N ALA A 601 9.08 -18.89 0.83
CA ALA A 601 9.46 -20.09 0.09
C ALA A 601 10.93 -20.05 -0.34
N ALA A 602 11.40 -18.91 -0.85
CA ALA A 602 12.80 -18.68 -1.20
C ALA A 602 13.73 -18.78 0.01
N TYR A 603 13.36 -18.17 1.13
CA TYR A 603 14.09 -18.27 2.39
C TYR A 603 14.21 -19.72 2.85
N LEU A 604 13.14 -20.51 2.79
CA LEU A 604 13.16 -21.91 3.21
C LEU A 604 14.07 -22.77 2.31
N GLN A 605 14.19 -22.44 1.03
CA GLN A 605 15.16 -23.10 0.14
C GLN A 605 16.60 -22.73 0.51
N LEU A 606 16.87 -21.44 0.72
CA LEU A 606 18.16 -20.92 1.18
C LEU A 606 18.57 -21.54 2.53
N ALA A 607 17.65 -21.58 3.49
CA ALA A 607 17.87 -22.15 4.81
C ALA A 607 18.19 -23.66 4.76
N ARG A 608 17.58 -24.41 3.83
CA ARG A 608 17.92 -25.83 3.59
C ARG A 608 19.34 -25.98 3.04
N ALA A 609 19.72 -25.17 2.05
CA ALA A 609 21.06 -25.18 1.49
C ALA A 609 22.12 -24.78 2.53
N TYR A 610 21.84 -23.75 3.32
CA TYR A 610 22.69 -23.32 4.43
C TYR A 610 22.86 -24.42 5.49
N ARG A 611 21.78 -25.12 5.84
CA ARG A 611 21.83 -26.24 6.79
C ARG A 611 22.63 -27.43 6.25
N ALA A 612 22.53 -27.72 4.95
CA ALA A 612 23.35 -28.76 4.33
C ALA A 612 24.84 -28.40 4.39
N GLN A 613 25.19 -27.13 4.23
CA GLN A 613 26.58 -26.65 4.29
C GLN A 613 27.15 -26.65 5.71
N PHE A 614 26.41 -26.11 6.68
CA PHE A 614 26.96 -25.80 8.01
C PHE A 614 26.42 -26.70 9.14
N GLY A 615 25.47 -27.60 8.86
CA GLY A 615 24.78 -28.41 9.86
C GLY A 615 23.89 -27.61 10.82
N LYS A 616 23.71 -26.29 10.58
CA LYS A 616 23.00 -25.36 11.45
C LYS A 616 21.80 -24.74 10.74
N THR A 617 20.75 -24.44 11.49
CA THR A 617 19.60 -23.69 10.97
C THR A 617 20.02 -22.24 10.69
N LEU A 618 19.62 -21.72 9.53
CA LEU A 618 19.77 -20.30 9.23
C LEU A 618 18.87 -19.49 10.19
N CYS A 619 19.49 -18.62 10.98
CA CYS A 619 18.83 -17.88 12.03
C CYS A 619 18.25 -16.57 11.52
N ILE A 620 17.04 -16.22 11.97
CA ILE A 620 16.40 -14.92 11.75
C ILE A 620 16.29 -14.20 13.10
N THR A 621 16.64 -12.93 13.13
CA THR A 621 16.39 -12.01 14.25
C THR A 621 15.26 -11.03 13.94
N ASP A 622 15.06 -10.66 12.67
CA ASP A 622 13.93 -9.84 12.25
C ASP A 622 13.44 -10.23 10.86
N SER A 623 12.14 -10.04 10.61
CA SER A 623 11.46 -10.46 9.37
C SER A 623 10.43 -9.41 8.97
N TYR A 624 9.20 -9.78 8.64
CA TYR A 624 8.12 -8.81 8.46
C TYR A 624 7.95 -7.91 9.69
N ARG A 625 7.89 -6.58 9.45
CA ARG A 625 7.72 -5.57 10.49
C ARG A 625 6.46 -4.76 10.23
N SER A 626 5.46 -4.93 11.10
CA SER A 626 4.23 -4.14 11.04
C SER A 626 4.52 -2.64 11.12
N TYR A 627 3.60 -1.81 10.65
CA TYR A 627 3.73 -0.36 10.70
C TYR A 627 3.89 0.12 12.14
N SER A 628 3.12 -0.44 13.09
CA SER A 628 3.28 -0.18 14.52
C SER A 628 4.66 -0.54 15.06
N ALA A 629 5.24 -1.66 14.62
CA ALA A 629 6.60 -2.05 14.99
C ALA A 629 7.65 -1.12 14.36
N GLN A 630 7.42 -0.60 13.14
CA GLN A 630 8.27 0.40 12.52
C GLN A 630 8.24 1.72 13.30
N VAL A 631 7.05 2.21 13.69
CA VAL A 631 6.91 3.42 14.53
C VAL A 631 7.64 3.24 15.87
N SER A 632 7.46 2.09 16.53
CA SER A 632 8.15 1.78 17.79
C SER A 632 9.67 1.69 17.62
N LEU A 633 10.15 1.09 16.53
CA LEU A 633 11.57 1.00 16.22
C LEU A 633 12.17 2.38 15.91
N TYR A 634 11.47 3.20 15.13
CA TYR A 634 11.90 4.55 14.76
C TYR A 634 11.92 5.49 15.97
N ALA A 635 10.94 5.41 16.86
CA ALA A 635 10.93 6.18 18.11
C ALA A 635 12.12 5.83 19.03
N ARG A 636 12.53 4.56 19.07
CA ARG A 636 13.66 4.10 19.90
C ARG A 636 15.01 4.32 19.23
N LYS A 637 15.08 4.25 17.90
CA LYS A 637 16.31 4.25 17.11
C LYS A 637 16.16 5.04 15.79
N PRO A 638 15.91 6.37 15.85
CA PRO A 638 15.57 7.16 14.67
C PRO A 638 16.68 7.26 13.63
N SER A 639 17.95 7.11 14.03
CA SER A 639 19.11 7.08 13.12
C SER A 639 19.35 5.70 12.48
N LEU A 640 18.73 4.65 13.02
CA LEU A 640 18.93 3.25 12.61
C LEU A 640 17.64 2.58 12.10
N ALA A 641 16.55 3.32 11.94
CA ALA A 641 15.29 2.78 11.45
C ALA A 641 14.88 3.53 10.19
N ALA A 642 14.33 2.81 9.22
CA ALA A 642 13.64 3.45 8.10
C ALA A 642 12.42 4.21 8.62
N LEU A 643 12.06 5.31 7.94
CA LEU A 643 10.85 6.05 8.24
C LEU A 643 9.64 5.09 8.21
N PRO A 644 8.72 5.10 9.19
CA PRO A 644 7.57 4.22 9.18
C PRO A 644 6.78 4.33 7.87
N GLY A 645 6.47 3.19 7.25
CA GLY A 645 5.85 3.13 5.93
C GLY A 645 6.84 3.02 4.76
N THR A 646 8.15 3.03 5.02
CA THR A 646 9.20 2.93 3.97
C THR A 646 10.14 1.73 4.14
N SER A 647 10.00 0.95 5.21
CA SER A 647 10.92 -0.14 5.55
C SER A 647 10.75 -1.37 4.64
N ASN A 648 11.83 -1.96 4.11
CA ASN A 648 11.74 -3.21 3.34
C ASN A 648 11.20 -4.40 4.16
N HIS A 649 11.43 -4.43 5.48
CA HIS A 649 10.74 -5.36 6.38
C HIS A 649 9.21 -5.18 6.38
N GLY A 650 8.69 -3.97 6.15
CA GLY A 650 7.26 -3.69 6.04
C GLY A 650 6.60 -4.26 4.78
N TRP A 651 7.40 -4.71 3.81
CA TRP A 651 6.91 -5.42 2.63
C TRP A 651 6.96 -6.94 2.79
N GLY A 652 7.53 -7.45 3.89
CA GLY A 652 7.72 -8.88 4.10
C GLY A 652 8.76 -9.49 3.16
N VAL A 653 9.72 -8.69 2.69
CA VAL A 653 10.76 -9.10 1.74
C VAL A 653 12.18 -8.93 2.29
N ALA A 654 12.32 -8.52 3.55
CA ALA A 654 13.63 -8.38 4.19
C ALA A 654 13.70 -9.27 5.43
N VAL A 655 14.92 -9.75 5.71
CA VAL A 655 15.26 -10.49 6.91
C VAL A 655 16.57 -9.97 7.47
N ASP A 656 16.63 -9.92 8.79
CA ASP A 656 17.88 -9.76 9.52
C ASP A 656 18.28 -11.13 10.06
N MET A 657 19.49 -11.58 9.72
CA MET A 657 19.97 -12.92 10.01
C MET A 657 21.03 -12.94 11.11
N CYS A 658 21.15 -14.06 11.82
CA CYS A 658 22.13 -14.26 12.89
C CYS A 658 22.96 -15.54 12.70
N GLY A 659 23.81 -15.86 13.68
CA GLY A 659 24.51 -17.16 13.73
C GLY A 659 25.75 -17.21 12.85
N GLY A 660 26.37 -16.06 12.60
CA GLY A 660 27.57 -15.90 11.79
C GLY A 660 27.35 -15.01 10.57
N VAL A 661 26.14 -15.00 10.01
CA VAL A 661 25.79 -14.13 8.85
C VAL A 661 25.81 -12.65 9.24
N ASP A 662 25.50 -12.33 10.49
CA ASP A 662 25.50 -10.99 11.09
C ASP A 662 26.89 -10.32 11.22
N ARG A 663 27.95 -10.95 10.73
CA ARG A 663 29.33 -10.46 10.87
C ARG A 663 30.10 -10.62 9.55
N PHE A 664 30.69 -9.53 9.08
CA PHE A 664 31.57 -9.55 7.91
C PHE A 664 32.73 -10.53 8.11
N GLY A 665 33.17 -11.15 7.01
CA GLY A 665 34.36 -12.02 6.98
C GLY A 665 34.18 -13.42 7.58
N THR A 666 33.03 -13.76 8.16
CA THR A 666 32.77 -15.13 8.61
C THR A 666 32.55 -16.07 7.42
N ALA A 667 32.81 -17.37 7.61
CA ALA A 667 32.53 -18.38 6.59
C ALA A 667 31.04 -18.40 6.18
N GLN A 668 30.15 -18.13 7.14
CA GLN A 668 28.70 -18.04 6.93
C GLN A 668 28.32 -16.84 6.07
N TYR A 669 28.85 -15.66 6.36
CA TYR A 669 28.60 -14.45 5.58
C TYR A 669 29.15 -14.59 4.15
N GLN A 670 30.38 -15.10 3.99
CA GLN A 670 30.97 -15.31 2.67
C GLN A 670 30.19 -16.34 1.84
N TRP A 671 29.71 -17.40 2.48
CA TRP A 671 28.85 -18.37 1.82
C TRP A 671 27.53 -17.74 1.38
N MET A 672 26.89 -16.95 2.24
CA MET A 672 25.67 -16.21 1.90
C MET A 672 25.90 -15.26 0.71
N LYS A 673 27.01 -14.51 0.70
CA LYS A 673 27.35 -13.61 -0.42
C LYS A 673 27.50 -14.33 -1.75
N ALA A 674 28.06 -15.54 -1.74
CA ALA A 674 28.26 -16.33 -2.95
C ALA A 674 26.99 -17.06 -3.43
N HIS A 675 26.05 -17.42 -2.53
CA HIS A 675 24.97 -18.36 -2.84
C HIS A 675 23.56 -17.79 -2.70
N ALA A 676 23.31 -16.79 -1.85
CA ALA A 676 21.97 -16.30 -1.55
C ALA A 676 21.22 -15.82 -2.81
N ALA A 677 21.94 -15.22 -3.77
CA ALA A 677 21.36 -14.72 -5.01
C ALA A 677 20.73 -15.83 -5.87
N GLN A 678 21.23 -17.07 -5.78
CA GLN A 678 20.66 -18.24 -6.47
C GLN A 678 19.25 -18.58 -5.97
N PHE A 679 18.92 -18.15 -4.76
CA PHE A 679 17.62 -18.32 -4.13
C PHE A 679 16.78 -17.02 -4.15
N GLY A 680 17.23 -15.99 -4.87
CA GLY A 680 16.54 -14.70 -4.97
C GLY A 680 16.77 -13.74 -3.80
N TRP A 681 17.75 -14.03 -2.93
CA TRP A 681 18.14 -13.18 -1.82
C TRP A 681 19.43 -12.42 -2.15
N VAL A 682 19.42 -11.11 -1.96
CA VAL A 682 20.56 -10.24 -2.23
C VAL A 682 21.01 -9.56 -0.96
N HIS A 683 22.33 -9.34 -0.86
CA HIS A 683 22.88 -8.40 0.12
C HIS A 683 22.98 -7.04 -0.57
N PRO A 684 22.23 -6.02 -0.14
CA PRO A 684 22.24 -4.73 -0.79
C PRO A 684 23.63 -4.07 -0.75
N SER A 685 24.01 -3.36 -1.80
CA SER A 685 25.32 -2.69 -1.88
C SER A 685 25.50 -1.61 -0.80
N TRP A 686 24.40 -0.96 -0.38
CA TRP A 686 24.44 0.01 0.72
C TRP A 686 24.73 -0.64 2.08
N ALA A 687 24.37 -1.92 2.23
CA ALA A 687 24.53 -2.73 3.45
C ALA A 687 25.89 -3.45 3.52
N ASP A 688 26.61 -3.50 2.41
CA ASP A 688 27.89 -4.18 2.28
C ASP A 688 29.01 -3.46 3.04
N GLN A 689 30.16 -4.13 3.22
CA GLN A 689 31.33 -3.52 3.85
C GLN A 689 31.84 -2.34 3.01
N GLY A 690 31.98 -1.16 3.63
CA GLY A 690 32.28 0.10 2.96
C GLY A 690 31.07 0.81 2.33
N GLY A 691 29.86 0.28 2.51
CA GLY A 691 28.62 0.90 2.04
C GLY A 691 28.21 2.13 2.87
N SER A 692 27.17 2.84 2.41
CA SER A 692 26.64 4.02 3.11
C SER A 692 26.09 3.70 4.50
N ARG A 693 25.73 2.43 4.74
CA ARG A 693 25.22 1.96 6.02
C ARG A 693 25.43 0.46 6.17
N GLU A 694 26.58 0.08 6.73
CA GLU A 694 27.00 -1.32 6.87
C GLU A 694 26.05 -2.12 7.78
N GLU A 695 25.42 -3.16 7.22
CA GLU A 695 24.46 -4.02 7.91
C GLU A 695 24.63 -5.49 7.45
N PRO A 696 25.68 -6.21 7.88
CA PRO A 696 25.98 -7.57 7.40
C PRO A 696 24.84 -8.57 7.64
N TRP A 697 23.98 -8.30 8.62
CA TRP A 697 22.81 -9.10 8.94
C TRP A 697 21.64 -8.90 7.95
N HIS A 698 21.61 -7.82 7.16
CA HIS A 698 20.44 -7.44 6.36
C HIS A 698 20.46 -8.04 4.95
N TRP A 699 19.39 -8.75 4.61
CA TRP A 699 19.21 -9.41 3.31
C TRP A 699 17.81 -9.15 2.77
N GLU A 700 17.72 -8.95 1.46
CA GLU A 700 16.48 -8.57 0.77
C GLU A 700 16.13 -9.59 -0.32
N PHE A 701 14.83 -9.83 -0.50
CA PHE A 701 14.28 -10.72 -1.52
C PHE A 701 13.80 -9.91 -2.73
N GLY A 702 14.42 -10.10 -3.90
CA GLY A 702 14.15 -9.31 -5.10
C GLY A 702 15.38 -9.18 -6.01
N LYS A 703 15.20 -8.65 -7.24
CA LYS A 703 16.30 -8.60 -8.23
C LYS A 703 17.52 -7.81 -7.71
N PRO A 704 18.76 -8.29 -7.97
CA PRO A 704 19.94 -7.44 -7.87
C PRO A 704 19.83 -6.32 -8.91
N ALA A 705 20.06 -5.08 -8.49
CA ALA A 705 20.46 -4.04 -9.42
C ALA A 705 21.76 -4.54 -10.07
N VAL A 706 21.68 -4.91 -11.34
CA VAL A 706 22.85 -5.30 -12.12
C VAL A 706 23.72 -4.06 -12.28
N SER A 707 25.01 -4.29 -12.01
CA SER A 707 26.21 -3.44 -12.17
C SER A 707 26.12 -2.22 -13.06
#